data_AF-A0A972IHQ5-F1
#
_entry.id   AF-A0A972IHQ5-F1
#
_cell.length_a   1.000
_cell.length_b   1.000
_cell.length_c   1.000
_cell.angle_alpha   90.00
_cell.angle_beta   90.00
_cell.angle_gamma   90.00
#
_symmetry.space_group_name_H-M   'P 1'
#
loop_
_entity.id
_entity.type
_entity.pdbx_description
1 polymer ?
#
loop_
_entity_poly.entity_id
_entity_poly.type
_entity_poly.pdbx_seq_one_letter_code
_entity_poly.pdbx_strand_id
1 'polypeptide(L)'
;PLLRFQYKGLYPALEEASRMSPSFRARLEHLVGEVECSMCNGSRLRDDAAAVQLRNRTIDELCRMPLGKLLDWFAAWKPAAAERQIAGELIREVQSRLRFLVDVGLEYLTLARPAPSLSGGEMQRIRLAAQVGSGLCGVLYVLDEPTIGLHPRDNRRLIAALKKLRDLGNTLLIVEHDREVVASADKLLDFGPAAGRFGGEIVAQGPPAAVARSGASVTGPYLSGKKAIAVPSNRRMAGASRGRKAQPPAPPGGGWLEVVGARHNNLKDVHARIPLGTLTVVSGPSGSGKSSLVDDVLYSALARLLHRARTSPGAHDAIRGLEAVNKVIRVDQQALGQTPTSNPATFTGVFDQIRALFAQLPEAKLRGYSPRRFSFNVAGGRCEKCEGAGQLRIEMHFLPDVWVECDACRGRRYDLETLAVKFHGQSIADVLEMSCVQALDLFQNIPKIRRVLQTLCDVGLEYVKLGQAAPTLSGGEAQRVKLAAELARPDTGRTLYLLDEPTTGLHFDDLAKLLDVLNRLVDLGNTVVVIEHNLDVIKTADWVIDMGPEAGDEGGRIVAAGTPEEVAAHARKARRARGAKSPAAALMRSHTGEALGPVLKAGPHAERTVYDFAAAEERLAGDLDINQVGGDARMPWEIDGRRWHTRERVGRNGNPARWDGRILADVVDRIQESDHFSQTGWNDRSVVEIRGKKKSDGWFFHAITGEEWLLKMKFRTTRGTFKREEIVARLDLKPLNEMPDLPLYGTEPRTRCRNLRGPWQEIELRVHSYGEIDRPEFRKFLDEAIAGFAKYAARVGTNPEDIMPWKVLGRRWHYTRRGFPRGRVRWANEVLQRLEELLVEAAPQAQALWNNKILVPFYLNEQKEPWATLLTKKPDAVHLVLAGPKGRFTLGQVRKLGHEPELDAQRSESDLIRLKFRSLEDVDRGRLAEFLGRHQAAVAENGRH
;
A
#
# COMPACT_ATOMS: atom_id res chain seq x y z
N PRO A 1 27.05 10.43 -49.91
CA PRO A 1 25.83 9.94 -49.19
C PRO A 1 24.61 10.83 -49.50
N LEU A 2 23.54 10.24 -50.07
CA LEU A 2 22.34 10.94 -50.57
C LEU A 2 21.35 11.41 -49.48
N LEU A 3 21.63 11.12 -48.20
CA LEU A 3 20.90 11.65 -47.05
C LEU A 3 21.89 11.93 -45.91
N ARG A 4 21.81 13.14 -45.34
CA ARG A 4 22.45 13.53 -44.08
C ARG A 4 21.35 13.80 -43.06
N PHE A 5 21.37 13.06 -41.95
CA PHE A 5 20.51 13.33 -40.80
C PHE A 5 21.34 14.05 -39.73
N GLN A 6 20.82 15.15 -39.20
CA GLN A 6 21.39 15.85 -38.05
C GLN A 6 20.59 15.45 -36.81
N TYR A 7 21.20 14.69 -35.90
CA TYR A 7 20.55 14.26 -34.68
C TYR A 7 20.57 15.40 -33.66
N LYS A 8 19.38 15.82 -33.21
CA LYS A 8 19.22 16.69 -32.04
C LYS A 8 19.57 15.81 -30.84
N GLY A 9 20.75 16.03 -30.26
CA GLY A 9 21.26 15.21 -29.15
C GLY A 9 20.21 14.97 -28.06
N LEU A 10 20.36 13.88 -27.30
CA LEU A 10 19.35 13.45 -26.31
C LEU A 10 18.95 14.57 -25.33
N TYR A 11 19.92 15.33 -24.81
CA TYR A 11 19.65 16.42 -23.85
C TYR A 11 18.84 17.58 -24.46
N PRO A 12 19.24 18.18 -25.60
CA PRO A 12 18.39 19.16 -26.30
C PRO A 12 16.98 18.64 -26.63
N ALA A 13 16.85 17.37 -27.01
CA ALA A 13 15.55 16.78 -27.31
C ALA A 13 14.67 16.64 -26.06
N LEU A 14 15.24 16.27 -24.91
CA LEU A 14 14.54 16.20 -23.63
C LEU A 14 14.13 17.60 -23.13
N GLU A 15 15.01 18.58 -23.25
CA GLU A 15 14.72 19.97 -22.86
C GLU A 15 13.56 20.55 -23.67
N GLU A 16 13.57 20.37 -24.99
CA GLU A 16 12.48 20.81 -25.87
C GLU A 16 11.17 20.07 -25.55
N ALA A 17 11.21 18.74 -25.42
CA ALA A 17 10.03 17.94 -25.07
C ALA A 17 9.41 18.37 -23.73
N SER A 18 10.24 18.72 -22.74
CA SER A 18 9.77 19.21 -21.44
C SER A 18 9.09 20.59 -21.52
N ARG A 19 9.37 21.39 -22.56
CA ARG A 19 8.76 22.72 -22.79
C ARG A 19 7.49 22.67 -23.62
N MET A 20 7.29 21.61 -24.42
CA MET A 20 6.14 21.50 -25.32
C MET A 20 4.80 21.36 -24.60
N SER A 21 4.74 20.63 -23.49
CA SER A 21 3.51 20.49 -22.71
C SER A 21 3.77 20.22 -21.21
N PRO A 22 2.83 20.60 -20.33
CA PRO A 22 2.88 20.22 -18.92
C PRO A 22 2.91 18.69 -18.70
N SER A 23 2.22 17.92 -19.56
CA SER A 23 2.20 16.46 -19.46
C SER A 23 3.54 15.81 -19.81
N PHE A 24 4.27 16.34 -20.80
CA PHE A 24 5.63 15.90 -21.10
C PHE A 24 6.61 16.33 -20.01
N ARG A 25 6.47 17.56 -19.48
CA ARG A 25 7.26 18.02 -18.34
C ARG A 25 7.12 17.07 -17.14
N ALA A 26 5.90 16.72 -16.75
CA ALA A 26 5.65 15.78 -15.65
C ALA A 26 6.22 14.38 -15.92
N ARG A 27 6.17 13.89 -17.16
CA ARG A 27 6.75 12.58 -17.52
C ARG A 27 8.28 12.58 -17.50
N LEU A 28 8.89 13.71 -17.85
CA LEU A 28 10.34 13.88 -17.96
C LEU A 28 10.97 14.48 -16.70
N GLU A 29 10.17 14.85 -15.70
CA GLU A 29 10.59 15.53 -14.47
C GLU A 29 11.76 14.83 -13.77
N HIS A 30 11.77 13.50 -13.74
CA HIS A 30 12.87 12.70 -13.17
C HIS A 30 14.20 12.74 -13.94
N LEU A 31 14.21 13.29 -15.16
CA LEU A 31 15.39 13.43 -16.03
C LEU A 31 15.85 14.88 -16.16
N VAL A 32 15.07 15.84 -15.65
CA VAL A 32 15.37 17.27 -15.69
C VAL A 32 15.45 17.82 -14.27
N GLY A 33 16.41 18.70 -14.01
CA GLY A 33 16.54 19.38 -12.72
C GLY A 33 16.19 20.86 -12.85
N GLU A 34 15.73 21.46 -11.76
CA GLU A 34 15.72 22.92 -11.67
C GLU A 34 17.17 23.41 -11.53
N VAL A 35 17.57 24.30 -12.43
CA VAL A 35 18.87 24.98 -12.41
C VAL A 35 18.62 26.47 -12.47
N GLU A 36 19.56 27.25 -11.94
CA GLU A 36 19.50 28.69 -12.09
C GLU A 36 19.52 29.07 -13.58
N CYS A 37 18.65 30.01 -13.95
CA CYS A 37 18.59 30.50 -15.32
C CYS A 37 19.92 31.15 -15.70
N SER A 38 20.53 30.74 -16.80
CA SER A 38 21.81 31.28 -17.28
C SER A 38 21.78 32.76 -17.69
N MET A 39 20.59 33.30 -17.98
CA MET A 39 20.45 34.71 -18.35
C MET A 39 20.43 35.62 -17.12
N CYS A 40 19.56 35.32 -16.14
CA CYS A 40 19.41 36.16 -14.96
C CYS A 40 20.16 35.65 -13.73
N ASN A 41 20.89 34.53 -13.84
CA ASN A 41 21.55 33.81 -12.74
C ASN A 41 20.63 33.61 -11.53
N GLY A 42 19.36 33.27 -11.79
CA GLY A 42 18.36 33.05 -10.76
C GLY A 42 17.75 34.30 -10.11
N SER A 43 18.20 35.52 -10.47
CA SER A 43 17.65 36.78 -9.91
C SER A 43 16.19 37.04 -10.27
N ARG A 44 15.69 36.41 -11.35
CA ARG A 44 14.34 36.60 -11.92
C ARG A 44 14.06 38.01 -12.43
N LEU A 45 15.09 38.85 -12.50
CA LEU A 45 15.01 40.23 -12.97
C LEU A 45 15.65 40.35 -14.36
N ARG A 46 15.23 41.39 -15.09
CA ARG A 46 15.88 41.83 -16.33
C ARG A 46 17.15 42.59 -15.98
N ASP A 47 18.14 42.59 -16.88
CA ASP A 47 19.48 43.13 -16.64
C ASP A 47 19.50 44.59 -16.17
N ASP A 48 18.59 45.42 -16.68
CA ASP A 48 18.44 46.82 -16.29
C ASP A 48 17.95 46.99 -14.85
N ALA A 49 16.99 46.17 -14.42
CA ALA A 49 16.51 46.15 -13.04
C ALA A 49 17.55 45.54 -12.09
N ALA A 50 18.28 44.51 -12.53
CA ALA A 50 19.34 43.86 -11.74
C ALA A 50 20.56 44.77 -11.53
N ALA A 51 20.82 45.72 -12.44
CA ALA A 51 21.93 46.67 -12.35
C ALA A 51 21.74 47.74 -11.24
N VAL A 52 20.52 47.94 -10.73
CA VAL A 52 20.25 48.91 -9.67
C VAL A 52 20.85 48.42 -8.35
N GLN A 53 21.70 49.26 -7.75
CA GLN A 53 22.41 48.93 -6.52
C GLN A 53 22.01 49.86 -5.37
N LEU A 54 21.84 49.27 -4.19
CA LEU A 54 21.77 49.97 -2.91
C LEU A 54 23.08 49.74 -2.16
N ARG A 55 23.89 50.78 -2.02
CA ARG A 55 25.18 50.74 -1.29
C ARG A 55 26.10 49.60 -1.79
N ASN A 56 26.34 49.56 -3.10
CA ASN A 56 27.18 48.59 -3.81
C ASN A 56 26.68 47.14 -3.76
N ARG A 57 25.38 46.93 -3.52
CA ARG A 57 24.75 45.61 -3.58
C ARG A 57 23.48 45.64 -4.40
N THR A 58 23.27 44.63 -5.22
CA THR A 58 22.05 44.48 -6.01
C THR A 58 20.90 43.95 -5.13
N ILE A 59 19.66 44.06 -5.61
CA ILE A 59 18.51 43.50 -4.92
C ILE A 59 18.59 41.97 -4.78
N ASP A 60 19.15 41.26 -5.77
CA ASP A 60 19.33 39.81 -5.71
C ASP A 60 20.33 39.42 -4.61
N GLU A 61 21.45 40.12 -4.51
CA GLU A 61 22.43 39.91 -3.44
C GLU A 61 21.79 40.08 -2.05
N LEU A 62 20.96 41.12 -1.87
CA LEU A 62 20.23 41.35 -0.62
C LEU A 62 19.22 40.23 -0.35
N CYS A 63 18.47 39.79 -1.36
CA CYS A 63 17.48 38.72 -1.22
C CYS A 63 18.09 37.34 -0.92
N ARG A 64 19.33 37.10 -1.34
CA ARG A 64 20.08 35.86 -1.07
C ARG A 64 20.81 35.87 0.27
N MET A 65 20.90 37.01 0.97
CA MET A 65 21.47 37.03 2.32
C MET A 65 20.54 36.35 3.33
N PRO A 66 21.12 35.61 4.31
CA PRO A 66 20.37 35.18 5.48
C PRO A 66 19.72 36.36 6.19
N LEU A 67 18.46 36.21 6.62
CA LEU A 67 17.65 37.28 7.22
C LEU A 67 18.34 37.93 8.44
N GLY A 68 19.08 37.15 9.24
CA GLY A 68 19.87 37.70 10.35
C GLY A 68 20.97 38.66 9.88
N LYS A 69 21.75 38.25 8.87
CA LYS A 69 22.81 39.09 8.27
C LYS A 69 22.22 40.31 7.57
N LEU A 70 21.06 40.15 6.93
CA LEU A 70 20.34 41.25 6.28
C LEU A 70 19.84 42.27 7.31
N LEU A 71 19.30 41.83 8.45
CA LEU A 71 18.91 42.69 9.55
C LEU A 71 20.10 43.48 10.10
N ASP A 72 21.22 42.81 10.36
CA ASP A 72 22.45 43.45 10.83
C ASP A 72 22.97 44.48 9.82
N TRP A 73 22.89 44.17 8.53
CA TRP A 73 23.28 45.09 7.45
C TRP A 73 22.41 46.36 7.43
N PHE A 74 21.08 46.21 7.52
CA PHE A 74 20.18 47.36 7.62
C PHE A 74 20.37 48.13 8.93
N ALA A 75 20.66 47.46 10.04
CA ALA A 75 20.89 48.10 11.34
C ALA A 75 22.20 48.89 11.40
N ALA A 76 23.23 48.43 10.67
CA ALA A 76 24.50 49.13 10.53
C ALA A 76 24.40 50.38 9.64
N TRP A 77 23.35 50.49 8.82
CA TRP A 77 23.16 51.62 7.92
C TRP A 77 22.84 52.91 8.69
N LYS A 78 23.72 53.90 8.56
CA LYS A 78 23.51 55.28 9.01
C LYS A 78 23.18 56.18 7.81
N PRO A 79 21.90 56.41 7.48
CA PRO A 79 21.53 57.23 6.33
C PRO A 79 21.91 58.70 6.55
N ALA A 80 22.33 59.36 5.47
CA ALA A 80 22.54 60.81 5.44
C ALA A 80 21.20 61.57 5.65
N ALA A 81 21.24 62.87 5.96
CA ALA A 81 20.03 63.64 6.26
C ALA A 81 18.97 63.59 5.14
N ALA A 82 19.40 63.74 3.88
CA ALA A 82 18.52 63.65 2.71
C ALA A 82 17.91 62.25 2.51
N GLU A 83 18.71 61.19 2.67
CA GLU A 83 18.23 59.80 2.56
C GLU A 83 17.26 59.46 3.69
N ARG A 84 17.52 59.95 4.90
CA ARG A 84 16.65 59.75 6.06
C ARG A 84 15.28 60.40 5.86
N GLN A 85 15.23 61.55 5.19
CA GLN A 85 13.98 62.23 4.87
C GLN A 85 13.13 61.43 3.87
N ILE A 86 13.75 60.78 2.88
CA ILE A 86 13.05 60.05 1.81
C ILE A 86 12.71 58.61 2.22
N ALA A 87 13.69 57.88 2.77
CA ALA A 87 13.60 56.44 3.00
C ALA A 87 13.57 56.05 4.48
N GLY A 88 13.62 57.01 5.42
CA GLY A 88 13.72 56.72 6.85
C GLY A 88 12.60 55.84 7.40
N GLU A 89 11.35 56.10 7.00
CA GLU A 89 10.20 55.27 7.40
C GLU A 89 10.25 53.88 6.77
N LEU A 90 10.61 53.80 5.48
CA LEU A 90 10.76 52.53 4.77
C LEU A 90 11.84 51.65 5.41
N ILE A 91 13.00 52.21 5.76
CA ILE A 91 14.09 51.50 6.44
C ILE A 91 13.62 50.98 7.79
N ARG A 92 12.91 51.81 8.56
CA ARG A 92 12.36 51.42 9.86
C ARG A 92 11.38 50.26 9.71
N GLU A 93 10.53 50.30 8.70
CA GLU A 93 9.56 49.24 8.40
C GLU A 93 10.24 47.93 7.97
N VAL A 94 11.24 48.01 7.09
CA VAL A 94 12.04 46.84 6.67
C VAL A 94 12.76 46.22 7.86
N GLN A 95 13.46 47.03 8.68
CA GLN A 95 14.12 46.54 9.89
C GLN A 95 13.14 45.90 10.87
N SER A 96 11.94 46.48 11.01
CA SER A 96 10.87 45.93 11.87
C SER A 96 10.45 44.54 11.39
N ARG A 97 10.12 44.39 10.09
CA ARG A 97 9.71 43.10 9.49
C ARG A 97 10.81 42.04 9.55
N LEU A 98 12.05 42.42 9.25
CA LEU A 98 13.20 41.52 9.36
C LEU A 98 13.41 41.07 10.81
N ARG A 99 13.28 41.99 11.78
CA ARG A 99 13.38 41.66 13.20
C ARG A 99 12.30 40.68 13.62
N PHE A 100 11.06 40.83 13.17
CA PHE A 100 10.01 39.85 13.47
C PHE A 100 10.31 38.46 12.94
N LEU A 101 10.83 38.34 11.71
CA LEU A 101 11.25 37.05 11.15
C LEU A 101 12.41 36.42 11.93
N VAL A 102 13.37 37.23 12.39
CA VAL A 102 14.48 36.77 13.25
C VAL A 102 13.98 36.38 14.65
N ASP A 103 13.06 37.15 15.24
CA ASP A 103 12.48 36.88 16.56
C ASP A 103 11.71 35.54 16.59
N VAL A 104 11.08 35.14 15.47
CA VAL A 104 10.44 33.82 15.35
C VAL A 104 11.40 32.69 14.96
N GLY A 105 12.71 32.94 14.89
CA GLY A 105 13.72 31.90 14.66
C GLY A 105 13.96 31.53 13.18
N LEU A 106 13.66 32.44 12.25
CA LEU A 106 13.86 32.23 10.81
C LEU A 106 15.11 32.93 10.26
N GLU A 107 16.06 33.31 11.12
CA GLU A 107 17.25 34.09 10.73
C GLU A 107 18.13 33.44 9.66
N TYR A 108 18.03 32.12 9.50
CA TYR A 108 18.79 31.32 8.54
C TYR A 108 18.18 31.30 7.13
N LEU A 109 16.92 31.73 6.98
CA LEU A 109 16.26 31.80 5.68
C LEU A 109 16.76 32.97 4.86
N THR A 110 16.50 32.93 3.56
CA THR A 110 16.75 34.02 2.62
C THR A 110 15.41 34.45 2.01
N LEU A 111 15.30 35.71 1.58
CA LEU A 111 14.08 36.21 0.91
C LEU A 111 13.86 35.55 -0.46
N ALA A 112 14.94 35.08 -1.09
CA ALA A 112 14.89 34.36 -2.36
C ALA A 112 14.35 32.92 -2.24
N ARG A 113 14.22 32.36 -1.02
CA ARG A 113 13.79 30.98 -0.83
C ARG A 113 12.35 30.77 -1.34
N PRO A 114 12.10 29.79 -2.24
CA PRO A 114 10.76 29.54 -2.76
C PRO A 114 9.78 29.06 -1.68
N ALA A 115 8.55 29.59 -1.69
CA ALA A 115 7.50 29.22 -0.75
C ALA A 115 7.20 27.69 -0.70
N PRO A 116 7.17 26.93 -1.82
CA PRO A 116 6.94 25.48 -1.77
C PRO A 116 8.05 24.67 -1.10
N SER A 117 9.24 25.24 -0.95
CA SER A 117 10.39 24.57 -0.30
C SER A 117 10.42 24.76 1.22
N LEU A 118 9.47 25.51 1.77
CA LEU A 118 9.35 25.76 3.21
C LEU A 118 8.57 24.62 3.88
N SER A 119 9.02 24.22 5.05
CA SER A 119 8.27 23.32 5.93
C SER A 119 6.99 24.01 6.43
N GLY A 120 6.02 23.20 6.90
CA GLY A 120 4.78 23.70 7.49
C GLY A 120 5.04 24.68 8.64
N GLY A 121 5.94 24.34 9.55
CA GLY A 121 6.35 25.20 10.66
C GLY A 121 7.04 26.50 10.21
N GLU A 122 7.90 26.46 9.18
CA GLU A 122 8.49 27.69 8.60
C GLU A 122 7.40 28.60 8.01
N MET A 123 6.46 28.06 7.24
CA MET A 123 5.36 28.82 6.65
C MET A 123 4.46 29.45 7.72
N GLN A 124 4.12 28.68 8.76
CA GLN A 124 3.31 29.15 9.88
C GLN A 124 4.01 30.30 10.63
N ARG A 125 5.32 30.19 10.88
CA ARG A 125 6.10 31.25 11.54
C ARG A 125 6.25 32.50 10.68
N ILE A 126 6.38 32.38 9.36
CA ILE A 126 6.33 33.54 8.45
C ILE A 126 4.98 34.24 8.56
N ARG A 127 3.88 33.47 8.57
CA ARG A 127 2.53 34.02 8.76
C ARG A 127 2.40 34.72 10.10
N LEU A 128 2.90 34.12 11.19
CA LEU A 128 2.91 34.74 12.52
C LEU A 128 3.70 36.05 12.51
N ALA A 129 4.92 36.07 11.96
CA ALA A 129 5.73 37.29 11.86
C ALA A 129 5.03 38.39 11.05
N ALA A 130 4.33 38.03 9.97
CA ALA A 130 3.53 38.98 9.19
C ALA A 130 2.35 39.56 10.00
N GLN A 131 1.73 38.78 10.88
CA GLN A 131 0.66 39.24 11.77
C GLN A 131 1.18 40.11 12.92
N VAL A 132 2.33 39.77 13.52
CA VAL A 132 2.95 40.65 14.53
C VAL A 132 3.33 42.00 13.89
N GLY A 133 3.76 41.98 12.64
CA GLY A 133 4.11 43.19 11.89
C GLY A 133 2.94 44.03 11.38
N SER A 134 1.71 43.50 11.37
CA SER A 134 0.54 44.28 10.92
C SER A 134 0.05 45.28 11.99
N GLY A 135 0.45 45.10 13.25
CA GLY A 135 0.08 45.98 14.35
C GLY A 135 -1.41 46.02 14.65
N LEU A 136 -2.16 44.98 14.24
CA LEU A 136 -3.59 44.87 14.50
C LEU A 136 -3.85 44.68 16.00
N CYS A 137 -4.92 45.30 16.49
CA CYS A 137 -5.42 45.18 17.87
C CYS A 137 -6.87 44.70 17.86
N GLY A 138 -7.33 44.04 18.94
CA GLY A 138 -8.69 43.53 19.04
C GLY A 138 -8.99 42.29 18.19
N VAL A 139 -7.95 41.60 17.71
CA VAL A 139 -8.09 40.40 16.89
C VAL A 139 -8.03 39.13 17.76
N LEU A 140 -8.87 38.13 17.42
CA LEU A 140 -8.78 36.78 17.96
C LEU A 140 -7.89 35.93 17.03
N TYR A 141 -6.67 35.64 17.47
CA TYR A 141 -5.76 34.74 16.77
C TYR A 141 -5.99 33.31 17.26
N VAL A 142 -6.34 32.41 16.35
CA VAL A 142 -6.42 30.97 16.61
C VAL A 142 -5.20 30.32 15.97
N LEU A 143 -4.33 29.75 16.80
CA LEU A 143 -3.06 29.15 16.40
C LEU A 143 -3.08 27.65 16.71
N ASP A 144 -2.76 26.84 15.72
CA ASP A 144 -2.70 25.39 15.82
C ASP A 144 -1.23 24.95 15.88
N GLU A 145 -0.74 24.54 17.04
CA GLU A 145 0.62 24.03 17.30
C GLU A 145 1.77 24.87 16.69
N PRO A 146 1.96 26.13 17.10
CA PRO A 146 3.02 26.98 16.54
C PRO A 146 4.45 26.48 16.83
N THR A 147 4.64 25.50 17.72
CA THR A 147 5.96 24.89 18.01
C THR A 147 6.37 23.78 17.03
N ILE A 148 5.54 23.42 16.04
CA ILE A 148 5.88 22.40 15.04
C ILE A 148 7.23 22.69 14.36
N GLY A 149 8.07 21.66 14.29
CA GLY A 149 9.41 21.72 13.71
C GLY A 149 10.33 22.75 14.35
N LEU A 150 10.08 23.13 15.61
CA LEU A 150 10.91 24.06 16.37
C LEU A 150 11.74 23.30 17.39
N HIS A 151 13.04 23.62 17.43
CA HIS A 151 13.93 23.05 18.43
C HIS A 151 13.64 23.66 19.82
N PRO A 152 13.71 22.90 20.94
CA PRO A 152 13.40 23.40 22.29
C PRO A 152 14.13 24.70 22.70
N ARG A 153 15.31 24.93 22.14
CA ARG A 153 16.08 26.19 22.29
C ARG A 153 15.28 27.43 21.86
N ASP A 154 14.55 27.32 20.76
CA ASP A 154 13.91 28.44 20.08
C ASP A 154 12.46 28.67 20.56
N ASN A 155 11.88 27.72 21.33
CA ASN A 155 10.56 27.85 21.96
C ASN A 155 10.42 29.13 22.78
N ARG A 156 11.47 29.51 23.53
CA ARG A 156 11.45 30.74 24.34
C ARG A 156 11.28 32.01 23.51
N ARG A 157 11.87 32.04 22.31
CA ARG A 157 11.74 33.19 21.39
C ARG A 157 10.31 33.28 20.85
N LEU A 158 9.74 32.13 20.46
CA LEU A 158 8.36 32.04 20.03
C LEU A 158 7.38 32.49 21.13
N ILE A 159 7.54 31.99 22.36
CA ILE A 159 6.71 32.39 23.51
C ILE A 159 6.78 33.90 23.75
N ALA A 160 7.97 34.50 23.64
CA ALA A 160 8.12 35.94 23.76
C ALA A 160 7.37 36.71 22.65
N ALA A 161 7.44 36.22 21.40
CA ALA A 161 6.70 36.79 20.28
C ALA A 161 5.17 36.67 20.46
N LEU A 162 4.69 35.53 20.95
CA LEU A 162 3.26 35.30 21.24
C LEU A 162 2.75 36.24 22.36
N LYS A 163 3.53 36.41 23.43
CA LYS A 163 3.21 37.37 24.50
C LYS A 163 3.17 38.80 23.98
N LYS A 164 4.12 39.18 23.13
CA LYS A 164 4.11 40.50 22.47
C LYS A 164 2.84 40.69 21.63
N LEU A 165 2.41 39.68 20.86
CA LEU A 165 1.18 39.75 20.06
C LEU A 165 -0.07 39.92 20.94
N ARG A 166 -0.14 39.21 22.07
CA ARG A 166 -1.19 39.37 23.09
C ARG A 166 -1.18 40.78 23.69
N ASP A 167 -0.01 41.26 24.09
CA ASP A 167 0.16 42.53 24.80
C ASP A 167 -0.13 43.77 23.92
N LEU A 168 -0.19 43.60 22.59
CA LEU A 168 -0.74 44.61 21.66
C LEU A 168 -2.26 44.81 21.82
N GLY A 169 -2.94 44.02 22.64
CA GLY A 169 -4.39 44.08 22.84
C GLY A 169 -5.15 43.05 22.01
N ASN A 170 -4.52 41.90 21.74
CA ASN A 170 -5.14 40.78 21.02
C ASN A 170 -5.41 39.60 21.96
N THR A 171 -6.35 38.74 21.55
CA THR A 171 -6.61 37.47 22.24
C THR A 171 -6.01 36.33 21.43
N LEU A 172 -5.22 35.47 22.07
CA LEU A 172 -4.62 34.29 21.45
C LEU A 172 -5.28 33.03 22.01
N LEU A 173 -5.89 32.24 21.13
CA LEU A 173 -6.34 30.88 21.42
C LEU A 173 -5.35 29.92 20.76
N ILE A 174 -4.60 29.18 21.57
CA ILE A 174 -3.51 28.32 21.09
C ILE A 174 -3.86 26.87 21.44
N VAL A 175 -3.86 26.00 20.45
CA VAL A 175 -3.88 24.55 20.62
C VAL A 175 -2.41 24.10 20.67
N GLU A 176 -1.99 23.49 21.78
CA GLU A 176 -0.60 23.09 22.01
C GLU A 176 -0.47 21.89 22.93
N HIS A 177 0.65 21.20 22.77
CA HIS A 177 1.07 20.08 23.60
C HIS A 177 2.48 20.28 24.19
N ASP A 178 3.24 21.29 23.75
CA ASP A 178 4.56 21.59 24.30
C ASP A 178 4.50 22.05 25.76
N ARG A 179 5.34 21.45 26.62
CA ARG A 179 5.35 21.73 28.05
C ARG A 179 5.72 23.17 28.39
N GLU A 180 6.67 23.78 27.67
CA GLU A 180 7.10 25.16 27.94
C GLU A 180 6.00 26.16 27.56
N VAL A 181 5.33 25.94 26.42
CA VAL A 181 4.22 26.80 25.99
C VAL A 181 3.04 26.69 26.94
N VAL A 182 2.59 25.48 27.25
CA VAL A 182 1.46 25.22 28.16
C VAL A 182 1.72 25.81 29.55
N ALA A 183 2.94 25.65 30.08
CA ALA A 183 3.31 26.22 31.37
C ALA A 183 3.34 27.77 31.38
N SER A 184 3.57 28.39 30.22
CA SER A 184 3.65 29.85 30.07
C SER A 184 2.31 30.55 29.83
N ALA A 185 1.23 29.79 29.63
CA ALA A 185 -0.10 30.29 29.31
C ALA A 185 -0.76 31.00 30.51
N ASP A 186 -1.52 32.06 30.23
CA ASP A 186 -2.27 32.79 31.27
C ASP A 186 -3.47 31.96 31.78
N LYS A 187 -4.12 31.24 30.87
CA LYS A 187 -5.24 30.33 31.13
C LYS A 187 -5.10 29.09 30.25
N LEU A 188 -5.30 27.93 30.85
CA LEU A 188 -5.31 26.63 30.21
C LEU A 188 -6.73 26.06 30.25
N LEU A 189 -7.16 25.49 29.12
CA LEU A 189 -8.39 24.72 28.99
C LEU A 189 -7.98 23.30 28.60
N ASP A 190 -8.16 22.34 29.50
CA ASP A 190 -7.84 20.94 29.26
C ASP A 190 -9.09 20.23 28.75
N PHE A 191 -9.00 19.67 27.54
CA PHE A 191 -10.07 18.89 26.92
C PHE A 191 -9.85 17.41 27.22
N GLY A 192 -10.93 16.69 27.53
CA GLY A 192 -10.87 15.27 27.86
C GLY A 192 -12.24 14.68 28.12
N PRO A 193 -12.34 13.56 28.87
CA PRO A 193 -11.24 12.77 29.45
C PRO A 193 -10.53 11.85 28.45
N ALA A 194 -11.06 11.64 27.24
CA ALA A 194 -10.47 10.81 26.19
C ALA A 194 -10.68 11.41 24.79
N ALA A 195 -10.22 10.74 23.73
CA ALA A 195 -10.35 11.22 22.36
C ALA A 195 -11.70 10.85 21.70
N GLY A 196 -12.05 11.59 20.64
CA GLY A 196 -13.28 11.40 19.85
C GLY A 196 -14.56 11.50 20.67
N ARG A 197 -15.46 10.52 20.55
CA ARG A 197 -16.78 10.54 21.20
C ARG A 197 -16.76 10.52 22.73
N PHE A 198 -15.62 10.12 23.30
CA PHE A 198 -15.42 10.05 24.75
C PHE A 198 -14.73 11.32 25.29
N GLY A 199 -14.53 12.31 24.43
CA GLY A 199 -14.00 13.63 24.77
C GLY A 199 -14.99 14.75 24.43
N GLY A 200 -14.45 15.93 24.20
CA GLY A 200 -15.23 17.13 23.85
C GLY A 200 -15.70 17.94 25.06
N GLU A 201 -15.30 17.55 26.27
CA GLU A 201 -15.61 18.26 27.51
C GLU A 201 -14.36 18.96 28.05
N ILE A 202 -14.55 20.11 28.71
CA ILE A 202 -13.47 20.81 29.43
C ILE A 202 -13.37 20.19 30.82
N VAL A 203 -12.42 19.27 31.01
CA VAL A 203 -12.24 18.52 32.27
C VAL A 203 -11.54 19.35 33.35
N ALA A 204 -10.74 20.33 32.95
CA ALA A 204 -10.13 21.29 33.85
C ALA A 204 -9.90 22.63 33.15
N GLN A 205 -10.05 23.72 33.90
CA GLN A 205 -9.76 25.06 33.40
C GLN A 205 -9.16 25.95 34.48
N GLY A 206 -8.27 26.86 34.07
CA GLY A 206 -7.64 27.83 34.97
C GLY A 206 -6.16 28.03 34.64
N PRO A 207 -5.38 28.69 35.50
CA PRO A 207 -3.94 28.79 35.32
C PRO A 207 -3.28 27.39 35.28
N PRO A 208 -2.18 27.19 34.54
CA PRO A 208 -1.51 25.88 34.43
C PRO A 208 -1.19 25.22 35.79
N ALA A 209 -0.80 26.02 36.78
CA ALA A 209 -0.53 25.53 38.14
C ALA A 209 -1.78 25.01 38.88
N ALA A 210 -2.97 25.50 38.53
CA ALA A 210 -4.23 24.99 39.08
C ALA A 210 -4.65 23.69 38.37
N VAL A 211 -4.53 23.64 37.04
CA VAL A 211 -4.82 22.45 36.24
C VAL A 211 -3.91 21.28 36.63
N ALA A 212 -2.63 21.54 36.90
CA ALA A 212 -1.67 20.54 37.38
C ALA A 212 -2.08 19.85 38.70
N ARG A 213 -2.94 20.47 39.51
CA ARG A 213 -3.47 19.90 40.76
C ARG A 213 -4.80 19.18 40.58
N SER A 214 -5.47 19.33 39.44
CA SER A 214 -6.75 18.68 39.17
C SER A 214 -6.58 17.19 38.92
N GLY A 215 -7.35 16.36 39.63
CA GLY A 215 -7.37 14.91 39.40
C GLY A 215 -8.15 14.47 38.16
N ALA A 216 -9.02 15.34 37.63
CA ALA A 216 -9.81 15.07 36.42
C ALA A 216 -9.06 15.41 35.12
N SER A 217 -7.95 16.14 35.22
CA SER A 217 -7.15 16.56 34.07
C SER A 217 -6.27 15.41 33.57
N VAL A 218 -6.28 15.17 32.25
CA VAL A 218 -5.39 14.18 31.60
C VAL A 218 -3.97 14.77 31.48
N THR A 219 -3.89 16.07 31.25
CA THR A 219 -2.63 16.82 31.10
C THR A 219 -1.97 17.12 32.46
N GLY A 220 -2.76 17.32 33.52
CA GLY A 220 -2.30 17.70 34.86
C GLY A 220 -1.24 16.78 35.49
N PRO A 221 -1.38 15.44 35.41
CA PRO A 221 -0.35 14.50 35.87
C PRO A 221 1.02 14.68 35.20
N TYR A 222 1.05 15.08 33.93
CA TYR A 222 2.30 15.36 33.21
C TYR A 222 2.91 16.71 33.61
N LEU A 223 2.08 17.73 33.81
CA LEU A 223 2.52 19.05 34.27
C LEU A 223 3.05 19.01 35.71
N SER A 224 2.44 18.19 36.57
CA SER A 224 2.87 18.00 37.96
C SER A 224 4.05 17.03 38.12
N GLY A 225 4.43 16.32 37.05
CA GLY A 225 5.48 15.29 37.08
C GLY A 225 5.07 13.96 37.73
N LYS A 226 3.79 13.78 38.07
CA LYS A 226 3.26 12.50 38.58
C LYS A 226 3.32 11.38 37.53
N LYS A 227 3.12 11.74 36.26
CA LYS A 227 3.24 10.84 35.09
C LYS A 227 4.31 11.40 34.15
N ALA A 228 5.14 10.52 33.60
CA ALA A 228 6.16 10.88 32.64
C ALA A 228 6.54 9.65 31.80
N ILE A 229 6.96 9.89 30.55
CA ILE A 229 7.53 8.85 29.70
C ILE A 229 8.89 8.45 30.31
N ALA A 230 9.07 7.17 30.60
CA ALA A 230 10.29 6.67 31.23
C ALA A 230 11.46 6.58 30.26
N VAL A 231 12.68 6.77 30.78
CA VAL A 231 13.93 6.57 30.06
C VAL A 231 14.27 5.06 30.09
N PRO A 232 14.47 4.40 28.93
CA PRO A 232 14.81 2.97 28.89
C PRO A 232 16.16 2.67 29.55
N SER A 233 16.18 1.78 30.54
CA SER A 233 17.42 1.31 31.17
C SER A 233 18.16 0.25 30.33
N ASN A 234 17.45 -0.46 29.45
CA ASN A 234 17.93 -1.56 28.61
C ASN A 234 17.98 -1.19 27.11
N ARG A 235 18.68 -0.11 26.75
CA ARG A 235 18.84 0.30 25.33
C ARG A 235 19.47 -0.82 24.50
N ARG A 236 19.04 -0.98 23.25
CA ARG A 236 19.54 -2.04 22.34
C ARG A 236 21.02 -1.88 22.00
N MET A 237 21.55 -0.66 22.10
CA MET A 237 22.96 -0.34 21.92
C MET A 237 23.79 -0.39 23.23
N ALA A 238 23.16 -0.66 24.39
CA ALA A 238 23.84 -0.70 25.69
C ALA A 238 24.49 -2.08 25.93
N GLY A 239 25.77 -2.21 25.58
CA GLY A 239 26.53 -3.43 25.85
C GLY A 239 28.06 -3.39 25.65
N ALA A 240 28.65 -2.36 25.04
CA ALA A 240 30.05 -2.45 24.57
C ALA A 240 31.04 -1.41 25.12
N SER A 241 30.73 -0.68 26.21
CA SER A 241 31.68 0.32 26.75
C SER A 241 31.89 0.18 28.26
N ARG A 242 32.60 -0.89 28.65
CA ARG A 242 33.36 -0.95 29.89
C ARG A 242 34.81 -1.30 29.59
N GLY A 243 35.54 -0.39 28.95
CA GLY A 243 36.98 -0.54 28.72
C GLY A 243 37.60 0.57 27.86
N ARG A 244 38.86 0.95 28.16
CA ARG A 244 39.62 2.02 27.46
C ARG A 244 40.01 1.69 26.00
N LYS A 245 39.69 0.50 25.50
CA LYS A 245 39.84 0.06 24.10
C LYS A 245 38.54 -0.61 23.62
N ALA A 246 37.44 0.14 23.58
CA ALA A 246 36.14 -0.40 23.14
C ALA A 246 35.99 -0.29 21.62
N GLN A 247 35.79 -1.41 20.93
CA GLN A 247 35.18 -1.40 19.60
C GLN A 247 33.77 -0.80 19.70
N PRO A 248 33.29 -0.07 18.68
CA PRO A 248 31.92 0.43 18.69
C PRO A 248 30.94 -0.75 18.88
N PRO A 249 29.88 -0.60 19.70
CA PRO A 249 28.88 -1.64 19.90
C PRO A 249 28.39 -2.18 18.56
N ALA A 250 28.38 -3.51 18.42
CA ALA A 250 27.81 -4.16 17.25
C ALA A 250 26.29 -3.92 17.25
N PRO A 251 25.72 -3.31 16.19
CA PRO A 251 24.28 -3.11 16.12
C PRO A 251 23.54 -4.46 16.10
N PRO A 252 22.39 -4.56 16.79
CA PRO A 252 21.61 -5.80 16.85
C PRO A 252 21.11 -6.26 15.46
N GLY A 253 20.89 -5.32 14.53
CA GLY A 253 20.49 -5.62 13.14
C GLY A 253 21.63 -6.06 12.22
N GLY A 254 22.79 -6.43 12.76
CA GLY A 254 23.88 -7.06 12.00
C GLY A 254 24.76 -6.11 11.18
N GLY A 255 24.66 -4.79 11.35
CA GLY A 255 25.52 -3.84 10.64
C GLY A 255 25.13 -2.37 10.79
N TRP A 256 25.83 -1.52 10.03
CA TRP A 256 25.58 -0.07 9.94
C TRP A 256 25.17 0.30 8.52
N LEU A 257 24.22 1.23 8.41
CA LEU A 257 23.94 1.92 7.16
C LEU A 257 24.73 3.24 7.16
N GLU A 258 25.57 3.45 6.15
CA GLU A 258 26.49 4.59 6.11
C GLU A 258 26.20 5.50 4.92
N VAL A 259 25.91 6.76 5.18
CA VAL A 259 25.83 7.84 4.18
C VAL A 259 27.20 8.50 4.10
N VAL A 260 27.82 8.50 2.92
CA VAL A 260 29.18 9.01 2.71
C VAL A 260 29.15 10.28 1.87
N GLY A 261 29.77 11.35 2.38
CA GLY A 261 30.03 12.58 1.65
C GLY A 261 28.76 13.33 1.21
N ALA A 262 27.75 13.43 2.08
CA ALA A 262 26.52 14.14 1.75
C ALA A 262 26.76 15.67 1.69
N ARG A 263 26.40 16.27 0.56
CA ARG A 263 26.65 17.68 0.22
C ARG A 263 25.41 18.41 -0.32
N HIS A 264 24.23 17.82 -0.15
CA HIS A 264 22.98 18.44 -0.58
C HIS A 264 22.63 19.66 0.31
N ASN A 265 22.17 20.76 -0.31
CA ASN A 265 21.84 22.02 0.36
C ASN A 265 23.00 22.54 1.25
N ASN A 266 22.78 22.69 2.55
CA ASN A 266 23.77 23.21 3.49
C ASN A 266 24.70 22.13 4.08
N LEU A 267 24.55 20.85 3.71
CA LEU A 267 25.37 19.76 4.24
C LEU A 267 26.86 19.94 3.85
N LYS A 268 27.76 19.81 4.83
CA LYS A 268 29.20 20.05 4.69
C LYS A 268 29.97 18.73 4.66
N ASP A 269 29.80 17.97 3.57
CA ASP A 269 30.47 16.67 3.35
C ASP A 269 30.24 15.69 4.51
N VAL A 270 28.97 15.46 4.82
CA VAL A 270 28.55 14.72 6.02
C VAL A 270 28.70 13.22 5.82
N HIS A 271 29.35 12.57 6.78
CA HIS A 271 29.45 11.11 6.89
C HIS A 271 28.62 10.60 8.08
N ALA A 272 27.43 10.08 7.81
CA ALA A 272 26.51 9.60 8.85
C ALA A 272 26.50 8.07 8.92
N ARG A 273 26.46 7.51 10.15
CA ARG A 273 26.35 6.06 10.38
C ARG A 273 25.11 5.78 11.24
N ILE A 274 24.23 4.93 10.73
CA ILE A 274 22.95 4.56 11.34
C ILE A 274 23.01 3.08 11.76
N PRO A 275 22.85 2.73 13.04
CA PRO A 275 22.88 1.35 13.51
C PRO A 275 21.58 0.62 13.13
N LEU A 276 21.69 -0.54 12.49
CA LEU A 276 20.53 -1.34 12.10
C LEU A 276 19.91 -2.09 13.30
N GLY A 277 18.60 -2.31 13.25
CA GLY A 277 17.83 -2.96 14.32
C GLY A 277 17.64 -2.07 15.56
N THR A 278 17.65 -0.75 15.39
CA THR A 278 17.56 0.22 16.49
C THR A 278 16.57 1.34 16.20
N LEU A 279 16.13 2.03 17.25
CA LEU A 279 15.46 3.33 17.16
C LEU A 279 16.52 4.44 17.13
N THR A 280 16.76 5.00 15.94
CA THR A 280 17.70 6.11 15.73
C THR A 280 16.94 7.43 15.57
N VAL A 281 17.35 8.47 16.30
CA VAL A 281 16.76 9.82 16.16
C VAL A 281 17.77 10.78 15.55
N VAL A 282 17.37 11.49 14.50
CA VAL A 282 18.12 12.61 13.92
C VAL A 282 17.55 13.90 14.49
N SER A 283 18.35 14.62 15.27
CA SER A 283 17.94 15.84 15.97
C SER A 283 18.86 17.02 15.65
N GLY A 284 18.57 18.17 16.26
CA GLY A 284 19.31 19.43 16.07
C GLY A 284 18.44 20.58 15.56
N PRO A 285 18.93 21.83 15.55
CA PRO A 285 18.14 23.03 15.25
C PRO A 285 17.39 23.00 13.91
N SER A 286 16.29 23.75 13.78
CA SER A 286 15.57 23.91 12.52
C SER A 286 16.48 24.55 11.47
N GLY A 287 16.55 23.97 10.26
CA GLY A 287 17.52 24.40 9.24
C GLY A 287 18.94 23.85 9.37
N SER A 288 19.23 22.92 10.30
CA SER A 288 20.56 22.28 10.42
C SER A 288 20.90 21.26 9.33
N GLY A 289 19.93 20.86 8.50
CA GLY A 289 20.10 19.89 7.41
C GLY A 289 19.54 18.48 7.67
N LYS A 290 18.69 18.29 8.69
CA LYS A 290 18.08 16.99 9.05
C LYS A 290 17.31 16.34 7.89
N SER A 291 16.30 17.03 7.35
CA SER A 291 15.49 16.53 6.23
C SER A 291 16.33 16.35 4.96
N SER A 292 17.33 17.22 4.72
CA SER A 292 18.25 17.04 3.59
C SER A 292 19.12 15.78 3.70
N LEU A 293 19.50 15.38 4.92
CA LEU A 293 20.22 14.13 5.13
C LEU A 293 19.31 12.90 5.00
N VAL A 294 18.13 12.93 5.64
CA VAL A 294 17.25 11.77 5.77
C VAL A 294 16.33 11.58 4.56
N ASP A 295 15.68 12.64 4.06
CA ASP A 295 14.71 12.56 2.98
C ASP A 295 15.36 12.75 1.60
N ASP A 296 16.09 13.85 1.43
CA ASP A 296 16.61 14.22 0.10
C ASP A 296 17.79 13.33 -0.32
N VAL A 297 18.62 12.90 0.62
CA VAL A 297 19.77 12.02 0.36
C VAL A 297 19.43 10.56 0.62
N LEU A 298 19.19 10.19 1.89
CA LEU A 298 19.05 8.78 2.29
C LEU A 298 17.80 8.13 1.67
N TYR A 299 16.61 8.66 1.92
CA TYR A 299 15.36 8.09 1.39
C TYR A 299 15.38 8.06 -0.13
N SER A 300 15.68 9.19 -0.79
CA SER A 300 15.63 9.29 -2.25
C SER A 300 16.60 8.34 -2.94
N ALA A 301 17.78 8.10 -2.36
CA ALA A 301 18.74 7.12 -2.88
C ALA A 301 18.26 5.68 -2.66
N LEU A 302 17.78 5.36 -1.46
CA LEU A 302 17.25 4.02 -1.15
C LEU A 302 15.99 3.69 -1.95
N ALA A 303 15.07 4.64 -2.11
CA ALA A 303 13.85 4.47 -2.90
C ALA A 303 14.17 4.23 -4.38
N ARG A 304 15.19 4.92 -4.91
CA ARG A 304 15.66 4.68 -6.27
C ARG A 304 16.31 3.30 -6.43
N LEU A 305 17.11 2.86 -5.46
CA LEU A 305 17.83 1.58 -5.53
C LEU A 305 16.92 0.37 -5.26
N LEU A 306 16.07 0.44 -4.22
CA LEU A 306 15.22 -0.67 -3.76
C LEU A 306 13.87 -0.73 -4.49
N HIS A 307 13.24 0.43 -4.75
CA HIS A 307 11.89 0.51 -5.33
C HIS A 307 11.87 0.95 -6.80
N ARG A 308 13.03 1.24 -7.39
CA ARG A 308 13.14 1.83 -8.74
C ARG A 308 12.32 3.11 -8.87
N ALA A 309 12.19 3.85 -7.76
CA ALA A 309 11.49 5.12 -7.74
C ALA A 309 12.19 6.11 -8.68
N ARG A 310 11.41 7.02 -9.27
CA ARG A 310 11.91 8.06 -10.19
C ARG A 310 12.38 9.31 -9.43
N THR A 311 13.02 9.13 -8.29
CA THR A 311 13.53 10.20 -7.44
C THR A 311 14.98 10.54 -7.83
N SER A 312 15.36 11.82 -7.71
CA SER A 312 16.75 12.25 -7.85
C SER A 312 17.34 12.48 -6.46
N PRO A 313 18.26 11.62 -5.98
CA PRO A 313 18.86 11.82 -4.68
C PRO A 313 19.74 13.07 -4.67
N GLY A 314 19.78 13.76 -3.53
CA GLY A 314 20.69 14.87 -3.27
C GLY A 314 22.17 14.45 -3.42
N ALA A 315 23.06 15.43 -3.58
CA ALA A 315 24.48 15.19 -3.80
C ALA A 315 25.11 14.39 -2.63
N HIS A 316 25.69 13.23 -2.94
CA HIS A 316 26.42 12.36 -2.01
C HIS A 316 27.40 11.46 -2.78
N ASP A 317 28.35 10.82 -2.09
CA ASP A 317 29.33 9.92 -2.73
C ASP A 317 28.82 8.48 -2.81
N ALA A 318 28.35 7.92 -1.69
CA ALA A 318 27.88 6.54 -1.63
C ALA A 318 26.97 6.28 -0.42
N ILE A 319 26.15 5.23 -0.51
CA ILE A 319 25.45 4.63 0.63
C ILE A 319 25.94 3.18 0.77
N ARG A 320 26.49 2.82 1.94
CA ARG A 320 27.04 1.48 2.25
C ARG A 320 26.17 0.75 3.28
N GLY A 321 26.22 -0.58 3.30
CA GLY A 321 25.40 -1.42 4.19
C GLY A 321 23.99 -1.67 3.66
N LEU A 322 23.78 -1.50 2.35
CA LEU A 322 22.47 -1.64 1.70
C LEU A 322 21.97 -3.09 1.69
N GLU A 323 22.89 -4.05 1.63
CA GLU A 323 22.62 -5.49 1.65
C GLU A 323 21.87 -5.96 2.90
N ALA A 324 21.87 -5.13 3.96
CA ALA A 324 21.17 -5.38 5.19
C ALA A 324 19.69 -4.93 5.18
N VAL A 325 19.30 -4.10 4.22
CA VAL A 325 17.95 -3.51 4.09
C VAL A 325 17.32 -3.91 2.76
N ASN A 326 16.11 -4.49 2.79
CA ASN A 326 15.41 -4.91 1.57
C ASN A 326 14.29 -3.93 1.14
N LYS A 327 13.80 -3.10 2.06
CA LYS A 327 12.67 -2.20 1.86
C LYS A 327 12.91 -0.92 2.66
N VAL A 328 12.68 0.24 2.04
CA VAL A 328 12.59 1.54 2.73
C VAL A 328 11.15 2.05 2.71
N ILE A 329 10.67 2.59 3.81
CA ILE A 329 9.34 3.17 3.96
C ILE A 329 9.51 4.58 4.53
N ARG A 330 8.97 5.58 3.84
CA ARG A 330 8.85 6.93 4.38
C ARG A 330 7.42 7.17 4.86
N VAL A 331 7.29 7.66 6.08
CA VAL A 331 6.02 8.03 6.70
C VAL A 331 6.04 9.53 6.98
N ASP A 332 5.58 10.31 6.00
CA ASP A 332 5.50 11.77 6.05
C ASP A 332 4.13 12.28 6.54
N GLN A 333 4.07 13.58 6.83
CA GLN A 333 2.87 14.28 7.29
C GLN A 333 1.90 14.68 6.16
N GLN A 334 2.19 14.32 4.90
CA GLN A 334 1.31 14.68 3.80
C GLN A 334 -0.07 14.03 3.99
N ALA A 335 -1.14 14.73 3.64
CA ALA A 335 -2.50 14.17 3.71
C ALA A 335 -2.58 12.82 2.96
N LEU A 336 -3.34 11.85 3.51
CA LEU A 336 -3.50 10.52 2.89
C LEU A 336 -4.04 10.61 1.46
N GLY A 337 -4.89 11.60 1.21
CA GLY A 337 -5.48 11.90 -0.08
C GLY A 337 -6.26 13.21 -0.01
N GLN A 338 -6.46 13.85 -1.16
CA GLN A 338 -7.18 15.12 -1.27
C GLN A 338 -8.69 14.94 -1.50
N THR A 339 -9.16 13.69 -1.58
CA THR A 339 -10.56 13.36 -1.90
C THR A 339 -11.25 12.64 -0.73
N PRO A 340 -12.57 12.85 -0.53
CA PRO A 340 -13.35 12.13 0.49
C PRO A 340 -13.48 10.62 0.26
N THR A 341 -13.10 10.15 -0.93
CA THR A 341 -13.03 8.72 -1.27
C THR A 341 -11.83 8.02 -0.64
N SER A 342 -10.81 8.77 -0.23
CA SER A 342 -9.70 8.26 0.58
C SER A 342 -10.11 8.31 2.05
N ASN A 343 -9.93 7.21 2.77
CA ASN A 343 -10.27 7.08 4.19
C ASN A 343 -9.40 6.00 4.86
N PRO A 344 -9.38 5.89 6.20
CA PRO A 344 -8.59 4.88 6.91
C PRO A 344 -8.83 3.44 6.40
N ALA A 345 -10.09 3.10 6.10
CA ALA A 345 -10.43 1.75 5.65
C ALA A 345 -9.87 1.41 4.25
N THR A 346 -9.90 2.35 3.31
CA THR A 346 -9.35 2.17 1.96
C THR A 346 -7.83 2.21 1.96
N PHE A 347 -7.23 3.08 2.78
CA PHE A 347 -5.78 3.25 2.83
C PHE A 347 -5.08 2.02 3.43
N THR A 348 -5.62 1.48 4.52
CA THR A 348 -5.09 0.26 5.17
C THR A 348 -5.41 -1.02 4.38
N GLY A 349 -6.31 -0.95 3.40
CA GLY A 349 -6.76 -2.11 2.62
C GLY A 349 -7.75 -3.03 3.36
N VAL A 350 -8.13 -2.71 4.61
CA VAL A 350 -9.13 -3.50 5.36
C VAL A 350 -10.49 -3.47 4.67
N PHE A 351 -10.81 -2.39 3.95
CA PHE A 351 -12.08 -2.27 3.25
C PHE A 351 -12.29 -3.34 2.18
N ASP A 352 -11.21 -3.79 1.53
CA ASP A 352 -11.31 -4.87 0.53
C ASP A 352 -11.74 -6.19 1.16
N GLN A 353 -11.26 -6.46 2.37
CA GLN A 353 -11.63 -7.64 3.14
C GLN A 353 -13.08 -7.55 3.64
N ILE A 354 -13.49 -6.37 4.13
CA ILE A 354 -14.88 -6.11 4.55
C ILE A 354 -15.82 -6.28 3.35
N ARG A 355 -15.49 -5.73 2.18
CA ARG A 355 -16.31 -5.91 0.96
C ARG A 355 -16.38 -7.38 0.52
N ALA A 356 -15.28 -8.12 0.66
CA ALA A 356 -15.27 -9.55 0.38
C ALA A 356 -16.21 -10.32 1.32
N LEU A 357 -16.20 -9.98 2.61
CA LEU A 357 -17.11 -10.55 3.60
C LEU A 357 -18.58 -10.21 3.30
N PHE A 358 -18.90 -8.95 3.01
CA PHE A 358 -20.28 -8.54 2.70
C PHE A 358 -20.84 -9.28 1.48
N ALA A 359 -20.00 -9.59 0.48
CA ALA A 359 -20.39 -10.39 -0.67
C ALA A 359 -20.66 -11.87 -0.36
N GLN A 360 -20.17 -12.39 0.76
CA GLN A 360 -20.42 -13.78 1.19
C GLN A 360 -21.73 -13.95 1.96
N LEU A 361 -22.36 -12.86 2.40
CA LEU A 361 -23.60 -12.90 3.17
C LEU A 361 -24.75 -13.51 2.36
N PRO A 362 -25.67 -14.26 3.00
CA PRO A 362 -26.79 -14.90 2.29
C PRO A 362 -27.62 -13.94 1.44
N GLU A 363 -27.91 -12.76 1.99
CA GLU A 363 -28.62 -11.70 1.30
C GLU A 363 -27.89 -11.17 0.06
N ALA A 364 -26.56 -11.02 0.14
CA ALA A 364 -25.74 -10.60 -0.98
C ALA A 364 -25.67 -11.68 -2.06
N LYS A 365 -25.49 -12.95 -1.65
CA LYS A 365 -25.50 -14.10 -2.54
C LYS A 365 -26.83 -14.23 -3.28
N LEU A 366 -27.96 -14.07 -2.59
CA LEU A 366 -29.30 -14.10 -3.18
C LEU A 366 -29.48 -13.02 -4.25
N ARG A 367 -29.03 -11.79 -3.97
CA ARG A 367 -29.09 -10.65 -4.90
C ARG A 367 -27.99 -10.67 -5.97
N GLY A 368 -26.99 -11.54 -5.85
CA GLY A 368 -25.89 -11.66 -6.82
C GLY A 368 -24.82 -10.59 -6.66
N TYR A 369 -24.74 -9.96 -5.50
CA TYR A 369 -23.79 -8.89 -5.24
C TYR A 369 -22.39 -9.45 -5.07
N SER A 370 -21.46 -8.85 -5.82
CA SER A 370 -20.03 -9.12 -5.69
C SER A 370 -19.37 -8.04 -4.83
N PRO A 371 -18.09 -8.21 -4.43
CA PRO A 371 -17.36 -7.18 -3.67
C PRO A 371 -17.31 -5.82 -4.38
N ARG A 372 -17.54 -5.78 -5.71
CA ARG A 372 -17.64 -4.53 -6.48
C ARG A 372 -18.87 -3.70 -6.15
N ARG A 373 -20.03 -4.30 -5.89
CA ARG A 373 -21.28 -3.58 -5.52
C ARG A 373 -21.07 -2.78 -4.23
N PHE A 374 -20.33 -3.36 -3.30
CA PHE A 374 -19.97 -2.78 -2.01
C PHE A 374 -18.82 -1.76 -2.08
N SER A 375 -18.33 -1.41 -3.28
CA SER A 375 -17.30 -0.37 -3.43
C SER A 375 -17.95 0.97 -3.76
N PHE A 376 -17.75 1.99 -2.91
CA PHE A 376 -18.20 3.34 -3.22
C PHE A 376 -17.40 4.00 -4.38
N ASN A 377 -16.24 3.44 -4.75
CA ASN A 377 -15.42 3.93 -5.87
C ASN A 377 -15.86 3.40 -7.25
N VAL A 378 -16.82 2.48 -7.31
CA VAL A 378 -17.23 1.81 -8.56
C VAL A 378 -18.72 1.99 -8.77
N ALA A 379 -19.12 2.33 -9.99
CA ALA A 379 -20.53 2.40 -10.37
C ALA A 379 -21.22 1.04 -10.16
N GLY A 380 -22.45 1.08 -9.67
CA GLY A 380 -23.26 -0.12 -9.46
C GLY A 380 -24.01 -0.14 -8.14
N GLY A 381 -23.35 0.15 -7.01
CA GLY A 381 -24.01 0.22 -5.68
C GLY A 381 -23.78 1.53 -4.93
N ARG A 382 -22.89 2.39 -5.43
CA ARG A 382 -22.63 3.72 -4.88
C ARG A 382 -23.79 4.68 -5.17
N CYS A 383 -23.89 5.76 -4.42
CA CYS A 383 -24.77 6.88 -4.77
C CYS A 383 -24.20 7.61 -6.01
N GLU A 384 -24.98 7.67 -7.09
CA GLU A 384 -24.54 8.33 -8.34
C GLU A 384 -24.50 9.86 -8.24
N LYS A 385 -25.29 10.50 -7.36
CA LYS A 385 -25.29 11.97 -7.21
C LYS A 385 -23.94 12.51 -6.71
N CYS A 386 -23.34 11.84 -5.73
CA CYS A 386 -22.03 12.20 -5.18
C CYS A 386 -20.91 11.29 -5.68
N GLU A 387 -21.19 10.41 -6.66
CA GLU A 387 -20.27 9.38 -7.16
C GLU A 387 -19.59 8.54 -6.06
N GLY A 388 -20.29 8.30 -4.96
CA GLY A 388 -19.80 7.57 -3.78
C GLY A 388 -18.91 8.35 -2.80
N ALA A 389 -18.67 9.65 -3.02
CA ALA A 389 -17.93 10.49 -2.07
C ALA A 389 -18.71 10.76 -0.76
N GLY A 390 -20.04 10.72 -0.82
CA GLY A 390 -20.93 11.08 0.30
C GLY A 390 -21.06 12.59 0.53
N GLN A 391 -20.21 13.39 -0.10
CA GLN A 391 -20.17 14.84 -0.04
C GLN A 391 -20.04 15.43 -1.44
N LEU A 392 -20.46 16.67 -1.60
CA LEU A 392 -20.34 17.48 -2.82
C LEU A 392 -19.38 18.64 -2.53
N ARG A 393 -18.40 18.87 -3.42
CA ARG A 393 -17.49 20.00 -3.33
C ARG A 393 -18.16 21.24 -3.89
N ILE A 394 -18.22 22.30 -3.08
CA ILE A 394 -18.67 23.62 -3.51
C ILE A 394 -17.42 24.49 -3.66
N GLU A 395 -17.21 24.99 -4.87
CA GLU A 395 -16.11 25.90 -5.19
C GLU A 395 -16.41 27.30 -4.64
N MET A 396 -15.44 27.87 -3.93
CA MET A 396 -15.54 29.19 -3.31
C MET A 396 -14.48 30.14 -3.92
N HIS A 397 -14.87 31.34 -4.33
CA HIS A 397 -13.97 32.23 -5.08
C HIS A 397 -12.79 32.79 -4.27
N PHE A 398 -12.98 33.06 -2.97
CA PHE A 398 -11.99 33.70 -2.10
C PHE A 398 -11.68 32.89 -0.84
N LEU A 399 -12.57 31.96 -0.49
CA LEU A 399 -12.42 31.08 0.66
C LEU A 399 -11.99 29.70 0.14
N PRO A 400 -11.38 28.86 1.00
CA PRO A 400 -11.16 27.46 0.64
C PRO A 400 -12.47 26.77 0.31
N ASP A 401 -12.43 25.88 -0.69
CA ASP A 401 -13.58 25.07 -1.08
C ASP A 401 -14.12 24.26 0.10
N VAL A 402 -15.45 24.13 0.14
CA VAL A 402 -16.15 23.46 1.23
C VAL A 402 -16.82 22.19 0.72
N TRP A 403 -16.79 21.14 1.55
CA TRP A 403 -17.47 19.88 1.29
C TRP A 403 -18.80 19.87 2.05
N VAL A 404 -19.89 19.75 1.32
CA VAL A 404 -21.24 19.70 1.88
C VAL A 404 -21.79 18.28 1.75
N GLU A 405 -22.53 17.82 2.76
CA GLU A 405 -23.14 16.50 2.74
C GLU A 405 -24.07 16.32 1.53
N CYS A 406 -24.00 15.15 0.89
CA CYS A 406 -24.90 14.83 -0.22
C CYS A 406 -26.33 14.62 0.30
N ASP A 407 -27.26 15.43 -0.19
CA ASP A 407 -28.70 15.36 0.11
C ASP A 407 -29.38 14.05 -0.32
N ALA A 408 -28.93 13.41 -1.41
CA ALA A 408 -29.53 12.18 -1.92
C ALA A 408 -29.24 10.93 -1.06
N CYS A 409 -28.00 10.78 -0.58
CA CYS A 409 -27.60 9.64 0.25
C CYS A 409 -27.41 9.99 1.73
N ARG A 410 -27.49 11.27 2.11
CA ARG A 410 -27.22 11.76 3.47
C ARG A 410 -25.89 11.23 4.03
N GLY A 411 -24.83 11.41 3.24
CA GLY A 411 -23.48 10.95 3.58
C GLY A 411 -23.25 9.43 3.49
N ARG A 412 -24.28 8.60 3.26
CA ARG A 412 -24.19 7.13 3.28
C ARG A 412 -23.36 6.51 2.16
N ARG A 413 -23.05 7.26 1.09
CA ARG A 413 -22.23 6.84 -0.08
C ARG A 413 -22.83 5.75 -0.98
N TYR A 414 -23.89 5.08 -0.57
CA TYR A 414 -24.51 3.94 -1.28
C TYR A 414 -25.99 4.17 -1.60
N ASP A 415 -26.50 3.39 -2.55
CA ASP A 415 -27.94 3.26 -2.80
C ASP A 415 -28.65 2.44 -1.71
N LEU A 416 -29.98 2.56 -1.63
CA LEU A 416 -30.79 1.89 -0.61
C LEU A 416 -30.74 0.35 -0.73
N GLU A 417 -30.60 -0.19 -1.94
CA GLU A 417 -30.55 -1.63 -2.19
C GLU A 417 -29.27 -2.26 -1.63
N THR A 418 -28.13 -1.58 -1.77
CA THR A 418 -26.84 -2.02 -1.23
C THR A 418 -26.83 -1.95 0.29
N LEU A 419 -27.51 -0.95 0.87
CA LEU A 419 -27.65 -0.80 2.32
C LEU A 419 -28.59 -1.83 2.97
N ALA A 420 -29.42 -2.52 2.17
CA ALA A 420 -30.30 -3.56 2.68
C ALA A 420 -29.51 -4.78 3.21
N VAL A 421 -28.33 -5.06 2.66
CA VAL A 421 -27.47 -6.16 3.10
C VAL A 421 -26.79 -5.80 4.42
N LYS A 422 -27.03 -6.62 5.45
CA LYS A 422 -26.53 -6.37 6.82
C LYS A 422 -25.70 -7.52 7.36
N PHE A 423 -24.60 -7.19 8.03
CA PHE A 423 -23.80 -8.10 8.85
C PHE A 423 -24.03 -7.78 10.33
N HIS A 424 -24.51 -8.74 11.11
CA HIS A 424 -24.93 -8.53 12.51
C HIS A 424 -25.81 -7.27 12.71
N GLY A 425 -26.75 -7.04 11.78
CA GLY A 425 -27.66 -5.88 11.81
C GLY A 425 -27.09 -4.57 11.25
N GLN A 426 -25.82 -4.55 10.84
CA GLN A 426 -25.10 -3.35 10.37
C GLN A 426 -24.90 -3.38 8.86
N SER A 427 -25.30 -2.32 8.15
CA SER A 427 -25.00 -2.18 6.72
C SER A 427 -23.55 -1.78 6.50
N ILE A 428 -23.08 -1.84 5.24
CA ILE A 428 -21.71 -1.42 4.93
C ILE A 428 -21.44 0.06 5.23
N ALA A 429 -22.45 0.93 5.10
CA ALA A 429 -22.31 2.33 5.49
C ALA A 429 -22.27 2.50 7.00
N ASP A 430 -23.03 1.70 7.76
CA ASP A 430 -22.95 1.74 9.23
C ASP A 430 -21.55 1.33 9.70
N VAL A 431 -20.95 0.29 9.09
CA VAL A 431 -19.57 -0.12 9.37
C VAL A 431 -18.56 0.99 9.09
N LEU A 432 -18.75 1.77 8.02
CA LEU A 432 -17.88 2.91 7.71
C LEU A 432 -18.06 4.07 8.72
N GLU A 433 -19.22 4.21 9.34
CA GLU A 433 -19.48 5.22 10.38
C GLU A 433 -19.02 4.80 11.78
N MET A 434 -18.65 3.52 11.97
CA MET A 434 -18.10 3.02 13.23
C MET A 434 -16.69 3.55 13.48
N SER A 435 -16.40 3.80 14.76
CA SER A 435 -15.03 3.98 15.23
C SER A 435 -14.21 2.69 15.07
N CYS A 436 -12.88 2.81 14.97
CA CYS A 436 -11.98 1.66 14.79
C CYS A 436 -12.17 0.61 15.89
N VAL A 437 -12.38 1.02 17.15
CA VAL A 437 -12.64 0.09 18.27
C VAL A 437 -13.96 -0.67 18.11
N GLN A 438 -15.03 0.01 17.70
CA GLN A 438 -16.33 -0.66 17.48
C GLN A 438 -16.27 -1.64 16.31
N ALA A 439 -15.54 -1.28 15.25
CA ALA A 439 -15.32 -2.18 14.13
C ALA A 439 -14.47 -3.39 14.55
N LEU A 440 -13.46 -3.18 15.41
CA LEU A 440 -12.65 -4.27 15.96
C LEU A 440 -13.52 -5.26 16.73
N ASP A 441 -14.40 -4.78 17.59
CA ASP A 441 -15.36 -5.62 18.34
C ASP A 441 -16.30 -6.40 17.40
N LEU A 442 -16.81 -5.75 16.35
CA LEU A 442 -17.70 -6.38 15.36
C LEU A 442 -17.00 -7.49 14.57
N PHE A 443 -15.72 -7.31 14.22
CA PHE A 443 -14.95 -8.22 13.38
C PHE A 443 -13.94 -9.07 14.15
N GLN A 444 -14.08 -9.18 15.48
CA GLN A 444 -13.15 -9.92 16.34
C GLN A 444 -12.95 -11.37 15.91
N ASN A 445 -13.96 -12.02 15.33
CA ASN A 445 -13.91 -13.41 14.87
C ASN A 445 -13.29 -13.58 13.47
N ILE A 446 -12.80 -12.51 12.83
CA ILE A 446 -12.22 -12.57 11.48
C ILE A 446 -10.77 -12.08 11.54
N PRO A 447 -9.79 -13.00 11.67
CA PRO A 447 -8.40 -12.65 11.97
C PRO A 447 -7.77 -11.65 11.00
N LYS A 448 -8.07 -11.78 9.71
CA LYS A 448 -7.51 -10.90 8.68
C LYS A 448 -7.98 -9.45 8.81
N ILE A 449 -9.21 -9.23 9.28
CA ILE A 449 -9.77 -7.90 9.53
C ILE A 449 -9.31 -7.42 10.91
N ARG A 450 -9.43 -8.27 11.94
CA ARG A 450 -8.97 -8.02 13.32
C ARG A 450 -7.55 -7.47 13.35
N ARG A 451 -6.60 -8.11 12.66
CA ARG A 451 -5.19 -7.67 12.61
C ARG A 451 -5.05 -6.20 12.19
N VAL A 452 -5.73 -5.78 11.13
CA VAL A 452 -5.60 -4.41 10.60
C VAL A 452 -6.31 -3.38 11.50
N LEU A 453 -7.45 -3.75 12.08
CA LEU A 453 -8.17 -2.88 13.01
C LEU A 453 -7.43 -2.75 14.35
N GLN A 454 -6.79 -3.81 14.82
CA GLN A 454 -5.95 -3.78 16.00
C GLN A 454 -4.76 -2.85 15.81
N THR A 455 -4.07 -2.88 14.66
CA THR A 455 -2.95 -1.96 14.42
C THR A 455 -3.39 -0.50 14.40
N LEU A 456 -4.60 -0.19 13.89
CA LEU A 456 -5.19 1.16 13.98
C LEU A 456 -5.48 1.57 15.43
N CYS A 457 -5.96 0.66 16.27
CA CYS A 457 -6.20 0.94 17.69
C CYS A 457 -4.88 1.11 18.46
N ASP A 458 -3.87 0.28 18.18
CA ASP A 458 -2.56 0.31 18.83
C ASP A 458 -1.81 1.62 18.57
N VAL A 459 -1.96 2.23 17.38
CA VAL A 459 -1.42 3.57 17.10
C VAL A 459 -2.24 4.71 17.73
N GLY A 460 -3.28 4.40 18.49
CA GLY A 460 -4.13 5.37 19.18
C GLY A 460 -5.24 5.97 18.32
N LEU A 461 -5.61 5.35 17.18
CA LEU A 461 -6.72 5.82 16.32
C LEU A 461 -8.04 5.10 16.62
N GLU A 462 -8.19 4.56 17.82
CA GLU A 462 -9.38 3.84 18.29
C GLU A 462 -10.69 4.62 18.10
N TYR A 463 -10.62 5.95 18.17
CA TYR A 463 -11.75 6.87 18.06
C TYR A 463 -12.11 7.28 16.61
N VAL A 464 -11.19 7.11 15.65
CA VAL A 464 -11.37 7.55 14.27
C VAL A 464 -12.39 6.66 13.57
N LYS A 465 -13.30 7.25 12.78
CA LYS A 465 -14.25 6.46 11.98
C LYS A 465 -13.56 5.82 10.78
N LEU A 466 -13.89 4.56 10.48
CA LEU A 466 -13.30 3.84 9.35
C LEU A 466 -13.47 4.55 8.00
N GLY A 467 -14.62 5.18 7.80
CA GLY A 467 -14.99 5.92 6.60
C GLY A 467 -14.66 7.41 6.64
N GLN A 468 -14.02 7.92 7.70
CA GLN A 468 -13.70 9.35 7.83
C GLN A 468 -12.90 9.83 6.61
N ALA A 469 -13.35 10.93 6.01
CA ALA A 469 -12.73 11.47 4.81
C ALA A 469 -11.27 11.87 5.10
N ALA A 470 -10.34 11.48 4.25
CA ALA A 470 -8.91 11.79 4.41
C ALA A 470 -8.61 13.30 4.57
N PRO A 471 -9.29 14.22 3.87
CA PRO A 471 -9.08 15.66 4.08
C PRO A 471 -9.49 16.18 5.46
N THR A 472 -10.32 15.42 6.20
CA THR A 472 -10.77 15.79 7.55
C THR A 472 -9.94 15.11 8.64
N LEU A 473 -8.87 14.41 8.28
CA LEU A 473 -7.89 13.88 9.24
C LEU A 473 -6.82 14.93 9.47
N SER A 474 -6.39 15.07 10.73
CA SER A 474 -5.20 15.85 11.08
C SER A 474 -3.93 15.22 10.45
N GLY A 475 -2.86 16.01 10.34
CA GLY A 475 -1.57 15.51 9.86
C GLY A 475 -1.05 14.32 10.67
N GLY A 476 -1.15 14.39 12.00
CA GLY A 476 -0.77 13.30 12.91
C GLY A 476 -1.67 12.06 12.79
N GLU A 477 -2.98 12.21 12.55
CA GLU A 477 -3.86 11.07 12.26
C GLU A 477 -3.52 10.42 10.92
N ALA A 478 -3.33 11.20 9.87
CA ALA A 478 -2.92 10.72 8.55
C ALA A 478 -1.62 9.92 8.63
N GLN A 479 -0.63 10.44 9.38
CA GLN A 479 0.64 9.77 9.58
C GLN A 479 0.49 8.43 10.32
N ARG A 480 -0.34 8.39 11.38
CA ARG A 480 -0.64 7.16 12.13
C ARG A 480 -1.38 6.11 11.29
N VAL A 481 -2.29 6.52 10.41
CA VAL A 481 -2.93 5.59 9.46
C VAL A 481 -1.90 4.98 8.50
N LYS A 482 -0.94 5.76 8.01
CA LYS A 482 0.17 5.24 7.19
C LYS A 482 1.01 4.21 7.96
N LEU A 483 1.34 4.53 9.21
CA LEU A 483 2.10 3.64 10.08
C LEU A 483 1.34 2.32 10.33
N ALA A 484 0.05 2.41 10.66
CA ALA A 484 -0.82 1.24 10.87
C ALA A 484 -0.95 0.37 9.61
N ALA A 485 -1.02 0.98 8.43
CA ALA A 485 -1.08 0.26 7.15
C ALA A 485 0.20 -0.55 6.87
N GLU A 486 1.37 -0.06 7.29
CA GLU A 486 2.61 -0.82 7.14
C GLU A 486 2.80 -1.87 8.23
N LEU A 487 2.39 -1.61 9.47
CA LEU A 487 2.34 -2.60 10.56
C LEU A 487 1.45 -3.79 10.24
N ALA A 488 0.36 -3.55 9.51
CA ALA A 488 -0.56 -4.60 9.10
C ALA A 488 0.04 -5.57 8.08
N ARG A 489 1.10 -5.18 7.35
CA ARG A 489 1.72 -6.01 6.32
C ARG A 489 2.66 -7.06 6.93
N PRO A 490 2.86 -8.21 6.27
CA PRO A 490 3.89 -9.17 6.67
C PRO A 490 5.26 -8.51 6.60
N ASP A 491 6.03 -8.60 7.69
CA ASP A 491 7.33 -7.98 7.81
C ASP A 491 8.47 -8.99 7.55
N THR A 492 9.64 -8.47 7.20
CA THR A 492 10.83 -9.27 6.86
C THR A 492 11.97 -9.12 7.87
N GLY A 493 11.80 -8.26 8.88
CA GLY A 493 12.82 -7.89 9.87
C GLY A 493 13.99 -7.09 9.30
N ARG A 494 13.89 -6.63 8.04
CA ARG A 494 14.97 -5.92 7.30
C ARG A 494 14.46 -4.66 6.62
N THR A 495 13.39 -4.09 7.14
CA THR A 495 12.76 -2.87 6.65
C THR A 495 13.35 -1.64 7.37
N LEU A 496 13.62 -0.57 6.62
CA LEU A 496 14.01 0.75 7.15
C LEU A 496 12.80 1.68 7.12
N TYR A 497 12.34 2.13 8.29
CA TYR A 497 11.29 3.12 8.44
C TYR A 497 11.91 4.50 8.68
N LEU A 498 11.52 5.49 7.87
CA LEU A 498 11.91 6.88 8.00
C LEU A 498 10.66 7.69 8.36
N LEU A 499 10.65 8.31 9.54
CA LEU A 499 9.53 9.10 10.04
C LEU A 499 9.97 10.56 10.21
N ASP A 500 9.18 11.47 9.66
CA ASP A 500 9.39 12.91 9.79
C ASP A 500 8.44 13.47 10.86
N GLU A 501 9.00 13.95 11.97
CA GLU A 501 8.32 14.56 13.12
C GLU A 501 6.99 13.89 13.52
N PRO A 502 7.00 12.58 13.87
CA PRO A 502 5.79 11.82 14.14
C PRO A 502 5.08 12.21 15.44
N THR A 503 5.64 13.14 16.23
CA THR A 503 5.00 13.63 17.46
C THR A 503 4.10 14.84 17.26
N THR A 504 4.02 15.36 16.04
CA THR A 504 3.11 16.47 15.68
C THR A 504 1.65 16.09 15.96
N GLY A 505 0.88 16.94 16.63
CA GLY A 505 -0.52 16.63 16.94
C GLY A 505 -0.75 15.71 18.13
N LEU A 506 0.28 15.33 18.91
CA LEU A 506 0.17 14.29 19.94
C LEU A 506 0.28 14.81 21.37
N HIS A 507 -0.72 14.46 22.18
CA HIS A 507 -0.67 14.58 23.63
C HIS A 507 0.34 13.57 24.22
N PHE A 508 0.82 13.80 25.46
CA PHE A 508 1.84 12.97 26.11
C PHE A 508 1.46 11.47 26.22
N ASP A 509 0.18 11.17 26.43
CA ASP A 509 -0.31 9.77 26.46
C ASP A 509 -0.26 9.11 25.09
N ASP A 510 -0.61 9.83 24.03
CA ASP A 510 -0.54 9.33 22.66
C ASP A 510 0.90 9.17 22.19
N LEU A 511 1.80 10.05 22.66
CA LEU A 511 3.23 9.92 22.45
C LEU A 511 3.78 8.62 23.06
N ALA A 512 3.32 8.24 24.26
CA ALA A 512 3.72 6.98 24.88
C ALA A 512 3.24 5.77 24.06
N LYS A 513 1.99 5.78 23.56
CA LYS A 513 1.46 4.75 22.66
C LYS A 513 2.26 4.66 21.36
N LEU A 514 2.57 5.80 20.74
CA LEU A 514 3.39 5.84 19.53
C LEU A 514 4.79 5.25 19.77
N LEU A 515 5.45 5.61 20.87
CA LEU A 515 6.77 5.07 21.20
C LEU A 515 6.73 3.56 21.42
N ASP A 516 5.67 3.03 22.02
CA ASP A 516 5.48 1.58 22.12
C ASP A 516 5.41 0.93 20.74
N VAL A 517 4.59 1.47 19.83
CA VAL A 517 4.49 0.98 18.45
C VAL A 517 5.83 1.04 17.70
N LEU A 518 6.58 2.14 17.80
CA LEU A 518 7.90 2.25 17.18
C LEU A 518 8.88 1.22 17.74
N ASN A 519 8.83 0.95 19.05
CA ASN A 519 9.66 -0.08 19.66
C ASN A 519 9.27 -1.49 19.22
N ARG A 520 7.97 -1.78 19.03
CA ARG A 520 7.51 -3.04 18.44
C ARG A 520 8.09 -3.24 17.04
N LEU A 521 8.09 -2.21 16.19
CA LEU A 521 8.72 -2.30 14.87
C LEU A 521 10.21 -2.67 14.95
N VAL A 522 10.93 -2.08 15.89
CA VAL A 522 12.35 -2.37 16.09
C VAL A 522 12.56 -3.79 16.64
N ASP A 523 11.67 -4.28 17.50
CA ASP A 523 11.73 -5.64 18.06
C ASP A 523 11.54 -6.74 17.00
N LEU A 524 10.83 -6.45 15.89
CA LEU A 524 10.78 -7.32 14.71
C LEU A 524 12.12 -7.46 13.98
N GLY A 525 13.12 -6.65 14.34
CA GLY A 525 14.42 -6.54 13.67
C GLY A 525 14.53 -5.36 12.71
N ASN A 526 13.46 -4.59 12.51
CA ASN A 526 13.49 -3.42 11.63
C ASN A 526 14.31 -2.27 12.22
N THR A 527 14.69 -1.35 11.33
CA THR A 527 15.37 -0.12 11.73
C THR A 527 14.40 1.04 11.60
N VAL A 528 14.29 1.86 12.65
CA VAL A 528 13.42 3.03 12.65
C VAL A 528 14.29 4.27 12.83
N VAL A 529 14.27 5.17 11.84
CA VAL A 529 14.94 6.46 11.88
C VAL A 529 13.89 7.56 11.95
N VAL A 530 13.98 8.40 12.96
CA VAL A 530 13.00 9.45 13.21
C VAL A 530 13.69 10.82 13.20
N ILE A 531 13.15 11.79 12.47
CA ILE A 531 13.52 13.20 12.62
C ILE A 531 12.68 13.78 13.74
N GLU A 532 13.31 14.20 14.85
CA GLU A 532 12.56 14.71 15.99
C GLU A 532 13.30 15.79 16.78
N HIS A 533 12.46 16.61 17.42
CA HIS A 533 12.84 17.68 18.34
C HIS A 533 12.31 17.41 19.76
N ASN A 534 11.30 16.54 19.90
CA ASN A 534 10.70 16.21 21.17
C ASN A 534 11.67 15.42 22.08
N LEU A 535 11.98 15.98 23.25
CA LEU A 535 12.92 15.39 24.20
C LEU A 535 12.46 14.03 24.74
N ASP A 536 11.15 13.78 24.82
CA ASP A 536 10.61 12.49 25.27
C ASP A 536 10.87 11.36 24.24
N VAL A 537 10.94 11.67 22.94
CA VAL A 537 11.37 10.71 21.91
C VAL A 537 12.87 10.53 21.92
N ILE A 538 13.62 11.64 21.94
CA ILE A 538 15.08 11.61 21.85
C ILE A 538 15.68 10.85 23.04
N LYS A 539 15.14 11.02 24.26
CA LYS A 539 15.61 10.27 25.44
C LYS A 539 15.28 8.78 25.39
N THR A 540 14.28 8.37 24.60
CA THR A 540 13.86 6.97 24.45
C THR A 540 14.64 6.24 23.37
N ALA A 541 15.28 6.98 22.45
CA ALA A 541 16.05 6.44 21.34
C ALA A 541 17.25 5.58 21.76
N ASP A 542 17.59 4.58 20.96
CA ASP A 542 18.80 3.78 21.14
C ASP A 542 20.05 4.52 20.65
N TRP A 543 19.90 5.36 19.63
CA TRP A 543 20.96 6.14 19.00
C TRP A 543 20.46 7.52 18.58
N VAL A 544 21.30 8.53 18.68
CA VAL A 544 21.00 9.92 18.32
C VAL A 544 22.10 10.44 17.41
N ILE A 545 21.70 11.10 16.32
CA ILE A 545 22.58 11.86 15.42
C ILE A 545 22.18 13.33 15.54
N ASP A 546 23.04 14.14 16.17
CA ASP A 546 22.80 15.56 16.39
C ASP A 546 23.41 16.40 15.26
N MET A 547 22.56 17.09 14.50
CA MET A 547 22.92 17.95 13.37
C MET A 547 23.05 19.41 13.82
N GLY A 548 24.08 20.12 13.36
CA GLY A 548 24.31 21.50 13.74
C GLY A 548 25.71 22.00 13.33
N PRO A 549 26.38 22.85 14.15
CA PRO A 549 25.97 23.34 15.48
C PRO A 549 24.86 24.41 15.45
N GLU A 550 24.66 25.09 14.32
CA GLU A 550 23.60 26.09 14.12
C GLU A 550 22.75 25.75 12.88
N ALA A 551 21.87 26.67 12.47
CA ALA A 551 21.02 26.54 11.30
C ALA A 551 21.64 27.19 10.05
N GLY A 552 21.14 26.84 8.85
CA GLY A 552 21.57 27.44 7.59
C GLY A 552 23.03 27.17 7.28
N ASP A 553 23.77 28.19 6.84
CA ASP A 553 25.18 28.08 6.44
C ASP A 553 26.12 27.61 7.56
N GLU A 554 25.78 27.94 8.81
CA GLU A 554 26.53 27.58 10.02
C GLU A 554 26.17 26.17 10.54
N GLY A 555 25.26 25.48 9.84
CA GLY A 555 24.84 24.11 10.12
C GLY A 555 25.47 23.06 9.19
N GLY A 556 24.73 21.98 8.96
CA GLY A 556 25.10 20.96 7.98
C GLY A 556 26.25 20.05 8.40
N ARG A 557 26.52 19.90 9.71
CA ARG A 557 27.54 18.99 10.26
C ARG A 557 26.94 18.10 11.33
N ILE A 558 27.52 16.92 11.54
CA ILE A 558 27.22 16.10 12.71
C ILE A 558 28.04 16.62 13.89
N VAL A 559 27.34 17.13 14.90
CA VAL A 559 27.94 17.67 16.13
C VAL A 559 28.35 16.53 17.07
N ALA A 560 27.46 15.55 17.22
CA ALA A 560 27.65 14.36 18.03
C ALA A 560 26.79 13.22 17.48
N ALA A 561 27.26 11.98 17.61
CA ALA A 561 26.48 10.79 17.36
C ALA A 561 26.79 9.76 18.44
N GLY A 562 25.75 9.13 19.00
CA GLY A 562 25.89 8.24 20.16
C GLY A 562 24.56 7.91 20.81
N THR A 563 24.61 7.19 21.92
CA THR A 563 23.46 7.07 22.83
C THR A 563 23.06 8.46 23.39
N PRO A 564 21.80 8.67 23.83
CA PRO A 564 21.38 9.94 24.44
C PRO A 564 22.31 10.42 25.57
N GLU A 565 22.83 9.48 26.38
CA GLU A 565 23.77 9.76 27.47
C GLU A 565 25.14 10.26 26.96
N GLU A 566 25.64 9.69 25.85
CA GLU A 566 26.88 10.10 25.20
C GLU A 566 26.76 11.49 24.56
N VAL A 567 25.64 11.78 23.89
CA VAL A 567 25.36 13.11 23.33
C VAL A 567 25.28 14.16 24.45
N ALA A 568 24.61 13.85 25.56
CA ALA A 568 24.57 14.73 26.73
C ALA A 568 25.95 14.87 27.43
N ALA A 569 26.81 13.84 27.37
CA ALA A 569 28.19 13.92 27.85
C ALA A 569 29.08 14.79 26.94
N HIS A 570 28.90 14.69 25.61
CA HIS A 570 29.57 15.54 24.63
C HIS A 570 29.26 17.02 24.85
N ALA A 571 27.98 17.36 25.03
CA ALA A 571 27.55 18.73 25.34
C ALA A 571 28.23 19.29 26.60
N ARG A 572 28.32 18.49 27.67
CA ARG A 572 29.03 18.86 28.91
C ARG A 572 30.52 19.11 28.69
N LYS A 573 31.18 18.29 27.87
CA LYS A 573 32.60 18.47 27.51
C LYS A 573 32.81 19.72 26.67
N ALA A 574 31.99 19.94 25.64
CA ALA A 574 32.04 21.13 24.78
C ALA A 574 31.85 22.42 25.59
N ARG A 575 30.91 22.44 26.53
CA ARG A 575 30.69 23.59 27.43
C ARG A 575 31.89 23.89 28.34
N ARG A 576 32.56 22.86 28.86
CA ARG A 576 33.77 23.01 29.70
C ARG A 576 34.97 23.49 28.87
N ALA A 577 35.13 22.98 27.65
CA ALA A 577 36.22 23.37 26.75
C ALA A 577 36.17 24.85 26.35
N ARG A 578 34.97 25.45 26.21
CA ARG A 578 34.80 26.89 25.94
C ARG A 578 35.34 27.82 27.03
N GLY A 579 35.56 27.32 28.26
CA GLY A 579 36.16 28.09 29.36
C GLY A 579 37.68 27.94 29.50
N ALA A 580 38.33 27.08 28.71
CA ALA A 580 39.76 26.81 28.81
C ALA A 580 40.58 27.63 27.80
N LYS A 581 41.72 28.20 28.23
CA LYS A 581 42.60 29.08 27.44
C LYS A 581 43.42 28.38 26.32
N SER A 582 43.13 27.12 25.97
CA SER A 582 43.91 26.36 24.98
C SER A 582 43.07 25.90 23.78
N PRO A 583 43.52 26.12 22.52
CA PRO A 583 42.75 25.88 21.30
C PRO A 583 42.86 24.42 20.78
N ALA A 584 42.80 23.42 21.67
CA ALA A 584 42.75 22.03 21.23
C ALA A 584 41.33 21.73 20.69
N ALA A 585 41.21 21.66 19.35
CA ALA A 585 40.03 21.27 18.56
C ALA A 585 38.69 21.49 19.29
N ALA A 586 38.19 22.74 19.27
CA ALA A 586 36.97 23.12 19.96
C ALA A 586 35.80 22.19 19.58
N LEU A 587 35.42 21.28 20.50
CA LEU A 587 34.26 20.42 20.35
C LEU A 587 33.03 21.27 20.00
N MET A 588 32.34 20.89 18.93
CA MET A 588 31.14 21.61 18.49
C MET A 588 30.05 21.52 19.56
N ARG A 589 29.31 22.62 19.76
CA ARG A 589 28.23 22.70 20.76
C ARG A 589 27.03 21.89 20.30
N SER A 590 26.54 21.01 21.14
CA SER A 590 25.30 20.24 20.94
C SER A 590 24.17 20.87 21.74
N HIS A 591 23.23 21.54 21.06
CA HIS A 591 22.05 22.12 21.70
C HIS A 591 21.12 21.01 22.23
N THR A 592 20.98 19.92 21.47
CA THR A 592 20.21 18.74 21.87
C THR A 592 20.76 18.10 23.14
N GLY A 593 22.08 17.90 23.22
CA GLY A 593 22.73 17.32 24.40
C GLY A 593 22.64 18.21 25.65
N GLU A 594 22.63 19.54 25.48
CA GLU A 594 22.38 20.48 26.58
C GLU A 594 20.95 20.36 27.13
N ALA A 595 19.96 20.19 26.25
CA ALA A 595 18.55 20.01 26.62
C ALA A 595 18.26 18.63 27.23
N LEU A 596 18.91 17.57 26.75
CA LEU A 596 18.75 16.20 27.27
C LEU A 596 19.33 16.01 28.67
N GLY A 597 20.41 16.72 29.01
CA GLY A 597 21.15 16.50 30.25
C GLY A 597 20.30 16.54 31.53
N PRO A 598 19.43 17.56 31.72
CA PRO A 598 18.49 17.61 32.85
C PRO A 598 17.42 16.51 32.80
N VAL A 599 16.88 16.22 31.62
CA VAL A 599 15.78 15.24 31.45
C VAL A 599 16.23 13.82 31.78
N LEU A 600 17.42 13.42 31.30
CA LEU A 600 17.99 12.10 31.61
C LEU A 600 18.30 11.93 33.10
N LYS A 601 18.65 13.02 33.81
CA LYS A 601 18.90 12.97 35.26
C LYS A 601 17.62 12.88 36.07
N ALA A 602 16.54 13.49 35.61
CA ALA A 602 15.29 13.56 36.34
C ALA A 602 14.59 12.19 36.43
N GLY A 603 14.74 11.32 35.42
CA GLY A 603 13.94 10.09 35.31
C GLY A 603 12.46 10.39 35.03
N PRO A 604 11.55 9.40 35.19
CA PRO A 604 11.77 8.05 35.69
C PRO A 604 12.55 7.16 34.70
N HIS A 605 13.17 6.10 35.19
CA HIS A 605 13.84 5.07 34.38
C HIS A 605 13.08 3.76 34.51
N ALA A 606 12.89 3.04 33.41
CA ALA A 606 12.18 1.75 33.38
C ALA A 606 12.80 0.81 32.35
N GLU A 607 12.67 -0.50 32.56
CA GLU A 607 13.00 -1.48 31.53
C GLU A 607 11.91 -1.50 30.46
N ARG A 608 12.34 -1.53 29.20
CA ARG A 608 11.47 -1.65 28.04
C ARG A 608 10.93 -3.07 27.93
N THR A 609 9.62 -3.19 27.74
CA THR A 609 8.93 -4.44 27.41
C THR A 609 9.25 -4.86 25.98
N VAL A 610 9.62 -6.14 25.80
CA VAL A 610 9.82 -6.75 24.47
C VAL A 610 8.50 -7.31 24.00
N TYR A 611 8.10 -6.98 22.76
CA TYR A 611 6.83 -7.45 22.21
C TYR A 611 6.94 -8.87 21.64
N ASP A 612 6.02 -9.75 22.02
CA ASP A 612 5.94 -11.11 21.49
C ASP A 612 4.98 -11.18 20.30
N PHE A 613 5.55 -11.28 19.09
CA PHE A 613 4.80 -11.38 17.85
C PHE A 613 4.15 -12.75 17.64
N ALA A 614 4.72 -13.82 18.19
CA ALA A 614 4.18 -15.17 18.01
C ALA A 614 2.84 -15.32 18.75
N ALA A 615 2.78 -14.83 19.99
CA ALA A 615 1.54 -14.81 20.77
C ALA A 615 0.43 -13.96 20.13
N ALA A 616 0.79 -12.87 19.44
CA ALA A 616 -0.17 -11.99 18.77
C ALA A 616 -0.78 -12.59 17.48
N GLU A 617 -0.12 -13.59 16.87
CA GLU A 617 -0.59 -14.24 15.65
C GLU A 617 -1.35 -15.56 15.88
N GLU A 618 -1.50 -16.02 17.13
CA GLU A 618 -2.27 -17.21 17.44
C GLU A 618 -3.76 -17.05 17.09
N ARG A 619 -4.33 -18.08 16.45
CA ARG A 619 -5.76 -18.14 16.17
C ARG A 619 -6.53 -18.29 17.48
N LEU A 620 -7.54 -17.45 17.67
CA LEU A 620 -8.44 -17.52 18.81
C LEU A 620 -9.58 -18.52 18.53
N ALA A 621 -10.14 -19.08 19.60
CA ALA A 621 -11.30 -19.94 19.50
C ALA A 621 -12.49 -19.15 18.94
N GLY A 622 -13.08 -19.62 17.83
CA GLY A 622 -14.17 -18.92 17.12
C GLY A 622 -13.72 -18.11 15.90
N ASP A 623 -12.43 -18.14 15.54
CA ASP A 623 -11.93 -17.53 14.31
C ASP A 623 -12.53 -18.18 13.05
N LEU A 624 -13.13 -17.36 12.19
CA LEU A 624 -13.77 -17.74 10.94
C LEU A 624 -12.94 -17.23 9.75
N ASP A 625 -12.78 -18.07 8.73
CA ASP A 625 -12.26 -17.61 7.45
C ASP A 625 -13.38 -16.89 6.66
N ILE A 626 -13.04 -15.78 5.99
CA ILE A 626 -14.00 -14.94 5.24
C ILE A 626 -14.85 -15.76 4.27
N ASN A 627 -14.28 -16.80 3.65
CA ASN A 627 -14.98 -17.66 2.70
C ASN A 627 -15.96 -18.65 3.36
N GLN A 628 -15.84 -18.89 4.66
CA GLN A 628 -16.73 -19.77 5.43
C GLN A 628 -17.95 -19.01 5.98
N VAL A 629 -17.88 -17.67 6.01
CA VAL A 629 -18.99 -16.83 6.47
C VAL A 629 -20.22 -17.05 5.58
N GLY A 630 -21.32 -17.49 6.19
CA GLY A 630 -22.56 -17.81 5.48
C GLY A 630 -22.54 -19.13 4.71
N GLY A 631 -21.56 -20.01 4.97
CA GLY A 631 -21.51 -21.37 4.41
C GLY A 631 -22.57 -22.32 4.99
N ASP A 632 -23.02 -22.08 6.22
CA ASP A 632 -24.04 -22.92 6.88
C ASP A 632 -25.47 -22.61 6.39
N ALA A 633 -25.66 -21.43 5.79
CA ALA A 633 -26.95 -21.02 5.26
C ALA A 633 -27.19 -21.68 3.90
N ARG A 634 -28.15 -22.62 3.84
CA ARG A 634 -28.61 -23.20 2.57
C ARG A 634 -29.32 -22.13 1.75
N MET A 635 -28.88 -21.95 0.51
CA MET A 635 -29.45 -20.95 -0.39
C MET A 635 -30.79 -21.45 -0.96
N PRO A 636 -31.71 -20.55 -1.39
CA PRO A 636 -33.01 -20.95 -1.92
C PRO A 636 -32.93 -21.97 -3.05
N TRP A 637 -31.90 -21.87 -3.91
CA TRP A 637 -31.68 -22.81 -5.01
C TRP A 637 -31.15 -24.18 -4.56
N GLU A 638 -30.56 -24.29 -3.37
CA GLU A 638 -30.12 -25.55 -2.77
C GLU A 638 -31.26 -26.24 -2.01
N ILE A 639 -32.30 -25.49 -1.60
CA ILE A 639 -33.48 -26.00 -0.91
C ILE A 639 -34.52 -26.48 -1.95
N ASP A 640 -34.93 -25.59 -2.86
CA ASP A 640 -35.87 -25.90 -3.95
C ASP A 640 -35.44 -25.15 -5.22
N GLY A 641 -34.39 -25.67 -5.84
CA GLY A 641 -33.82 -25.09 -7.05
C GLY A 641 -34.80 -24.98 -8.21
N ARG A 642 -35.70 -25.96 -8.38
CA ARG A 642 -36.72 -25.89 -9.43
C ARG A 642 -37.64 -24.69 -9.24
N ARG A 643 -38.15 -24.46 -8.02
CA ARG A 643 -38.98 -23.29 -7.70
C ARG A 643 -38.20 -21.98 -7.83
N TRP A 644 -36.94 -21.95 -7.39
CA TRP A 644 -36.07 -20.79 -7.55
C TRP A 644 -35.98 -20.36 -9.02
N HIS A 645 -35.56 -21.26 -9.91
CA HIS A 645 -35.33 -20.92 -11.32
C HIS A 645 -36.63 -20.67 -12.11
N THR A 646 -37.78 -21.18 -11.67
CA THR A 646 -39.05 -21.08 -12.41
C THR A 646 -40.04 -20.05 -11.83
N ARG A 647 -39.88 -19.60 -10.59
CA ARG A 647 -40.80 -18.62 -9.96
C ARG A 647 -40.09 -17.50 -9.22
N GLU A 648 -39.08 -17.81 -8.42
CA GLU A 648 -38.47 -16.87 -7.45
C GLU A 648 -37.14 -16.26 -7.93
N ARG A 649 -36.81 -16.47 -9.21
CA ARG A 649 -35.56 -16.07 -9.85
C ARG A 649 -35.32 -14.57 -9.80
N VAL A 650 -34.06 -14.22 -9.61
CA VAL A 650 -33.57 -12.85 -9.62
C VAL A 650 -32.44 -12.73 -10.64
N GLY A 651 -32.40 -11.62 -11.37
CA GLY A 651 -31.35 -11.30 -12.32
C GLY A 651 -29.98 -11.12 -11.64
N ARG A 652 -28.92 -11.07 -12.46
CA ARG A 652 -27.53 -10.85 -12.00
C ARG A 652 -27.34 -9.54 -11.23
N ASN A 653 -28.19 -8.54 -11.51
CA ASN A 653 -28.10 -7.22 -10.90
C ASN A 653 -29.03 -7.08 -9.67
N GLY A 654 -29.77 -8.13 -9.30
CA GLY A 654 -30.76 -8.09 -8.22
C GLY A 654 -32.19 -7.76 -8.65
N ASN A 655 -32.41 -7.37 -9.92
CA ASN A 655 -33.75 -7.09 -10.45
C ASN A 655 -34.61 -8.37 -10.61
N PRO A 656 -35.95 -8.29 -10.49
CA PRO A 656 -36.84 -9.41 -10.79
C PRO A 656 -36.68 -9.88 -12.24
N ALA A 657 -36.56 -11.20 -12.46
CA ALA A 657 -36.53 -11.72 -13.83
C ALA A 657 -37.95 -11.77 -14.42
N ARG A 658 -38.13 -11.18 -15.61
CA ARG A 658 -39.41 -10.91 -16.27
C ARG A 658 -39.76 -11.87 -17.40
N TRP A 659 -38.82 -12.67 -17.90
CA TRP A 659 -39.14 -13.77 -18.84
C TRP A 659 -40.00 -14.83 -18.17
N ASP A 660 -40.82 -15.57 -18.92
CA ASP A 660 -41.79 -16.53 -18.39
C ASP A 660 -41.14 -17.83 -17.87
N GLY A 661 -41.27 -18.09 -16.57
CA GLY A 661 -40.70 -19.24 -15.89
C GLY A 661 -41.21 -20.60 -16.38
N ARG A 662 -42.40 -20.64 -17.00
CA ARG A 662 -42.99 -21.85 -17.60
C ARG A 662 -42.13 -22.40 -18.73
N ILE A 663 -41.37 -21.53 -19.42
CA ILE A 663 -40.46 -21.92 -20.50
C ILE A 663 -39.46 -22.96 -19.99
N LEU A 664 -38.80 -22.65 -18.87
CA LEU A 664 -37.78 -23.54 -18.31
C LEU A 664 -38.40 -24.81 -17.73
N ALA A 665 -39.57 -24.71 -17.10
CA ALA A 665 -40.26 -25.88 -16.54
C ALA A 665 -40.60 -26.91 -17.63
N ASP A 666 -41.28 -26.48 -18.71
CA ASP A 666 -41.70 -27.37 -19.80
C ASP A 666 -40.49 -27.96 -20.55
N VAL A 667 -39.46 -27.16 -20.84
CA VAL A 667 -38.25 -27.68 -21.50
C VAL A 667 -37.53 -28.71 -20.63
N VAL A 668 -37.39 -28.46 -19.33
CA VAL A 668 -36.72 -29.41 -18.42
C VAL A 668 -37.54 -30.68 -18.28
N ASP A 669 -38.86 -30.60 -18.12
CA ASP A 669 -39.74 -31.77 -18.00
C ASP A 669 -39.65 -32.65 -19.25
N ARG A 670 -39.74 -32.07 -20.45
CA ARG A 670 -39.58 -32.80 -21.72
C ARG A 670 -38.22 -33.47 -21.88
N ILE A 671 -37.14 -32.82 -21.44
CA ILE A 671 -35.80 -33.43 -21.48
C ILE A 671 -35.74 -34.62 -20.51
N GLN A 672 -36.33 -34.48 -19.31
CA GLN A 672 -36.34 -35.52 -18.28
C GLN A 672 -37.31 -36.68 -18.56
N GLU A 673 -38.32 -36.50 -19.43
CA GLU A 673 -39.13 -37.59 -19.99
C GLU A 673 -38.28 -38.57 -20.81
N SER A 674 -37.16 -38.12 -21.36
CA SER A 674 -36.23 -38.98 -22.09
C SER A 674 -35.23 -39.66 -21.14
N ASP A 675 -35.07 -40.97 -21.28
CA ASP A 675 -34.25 -41.78 -20.37
C ASP A 675 -32.73 -41.71 -20.69
N HIS A 676 -32.25 -40.59 -21.23
CA HIS A 676 -30.87 -40.42 -21.71
C HIS A 676 -30.02 -39.48 -20.85
N PHE A 677 -30.63 -38.74 -19.93
CA PHE A 677 -29.97 -37.69 -19.15
C PHE A 677 -29.89 -38.00 -17.65
N SER A 678 -29.01 -37.26 -16.97
CA SER A 678 -28.93 -37.22 -15.52
C SER A 678 -29.98 -36.27 -14.93
N GLN A 679 -30.23 -36.36 -13.63
CA GLN A 679 -31.08 -35.40 -12.93
C GLN A 679 -30.60 -33.96 -13.16
N THR A 680 -31.56 -33.05 -13.34
CA THR A 680 -31.27 -31.63 -13.55
C THR A 680 -30.49 -31.04 -12.36
N GLY A 681 -29.36 -30.41 -12.65
CA GLY A 681 -28.57 -29.70 -11.66
C GLY A 681 -29.15 -28.31 -11.41
N TRP A 682 -29.72 -28.11 -10.22
CA TRP A 682 -30.31 -26.84 -9.79
C TRP A 682 -29.46 -26.07 -8.76
N ASN A 683 -28.27 -26.57 -8.42
CA ASN A 683 -27.48 -26.07 -7.28
C ASN A 683 -26.69 -24.78 -7.57
N ASP A 684 -26.96 -24.09 -8.67
CA ASP A 684 -26.31 -22.83 -9.03
C ASP A 684 -27.36 -21.72 -9.12
N ARG A 685 -27.06 -20.53 -8.58
CA ARG A 685 -28.01 -19.40 -8.54
C ARG A 685 -28.59 -19.02 -9.90
N SER A 686 -27.81 -19.13 -10.98
CA SER A 686 -28.15 -18.50 -12.28
C SER A 686 -28.02 -19.46 -13.47
N VAL A 687 -27.62 -20.71 -13.24
CA VAL A 687 -27.44 -21.69 -14.29
C VAL A 687 -28.14 -22.99 -13.92
N VAL A 688 -29.00 -23.48 -14.82
CA VAL A 688 -29.55 -24.83 -14.74
C VAL A 688 -28.85 -25.69 -15.78
N GLU A 689 -28.30 -26.82 -15.34
CA GLU A 689 -27.53 -27.71 -16.20
C GLU A 689 -28.13 -29.12 -16.22
N ILE A 690 -28.31 -29.69 -17.42
CA ILE A 690 -28.63 -31.10 -17.61
C ILE A 690 -27.48 -31.77 -18.37
N ARG A 691 -26.95 -32.84 -17.79
CA ARG A 691 -25.86 -33.65 -18.38
C ARG A 691 -26.36 -34.99 -18.89
N GLY A 692 -25.60 -35.61 -19.79
CA GLY A 692 -25.81 -37.02 -20.15
C GLY A 692 -25.64 -37.96 -18.95
N LYS A 693 -26.17 -39.18 -19.04
CA LYS A 693 -26.09 -40.19 -17.96
C LYS A 693 -24.65 -40.48 -17.51
N LYS A 694 -23.67 -40.52 -18.43
CA LYS A 694 -22.25 -40.66 -18.07
C LYS A 694 -21.58 -39.29 -18.01
N LYS A 695 -20.73 -39.09 -17.01
CA LYS A 695 -19.93 -37.85 -16.85
C LYS A 695 -19.05 -37.55 -18.09
N SER A 696 -18.68 -38.57 -18.86
CA SER A 696 -17.93 -38.47 -20.13
C SER A 696 -18.71 -37.81 -21.27
N ASP A 697 -20.05 -37.90 -21.25
CA ASP A 697 -20.89 -37.46 -22.38
C ASP A 697 -21.06 -35.93 -22.38
N GLY A 698 -20.74 -35.28 -21.25
CA GLY A 698 -20.79 -33.84 -21.08
C GLY A 698 -22.20 -33.30 -20.81
N TRP A 699 -22.34 -31.98 -20.89
CA TRP A 699 -23.62 -31.29 -20.73
C TRP A 699 -24.40 -31.26 -22.05
N PHE A 700 -25.72 -31.42 -21.96
CA PHE A 700 -26.66 -31.31 -23.07
C PHE A 700 -27.35 -29.95 -23.06
N PHE A 701 -27.84 -29.51 -21.91
CA PHE A 701 -28.63 -28.29 -21.78
C PHE A 701 -28.06 -27.37 -20.71
N HIS A 702 -27.93 -26.09 -21.04
CA HIS A 702 -27.67 -24.99 -20.12
C HIS A 702 -28.75 -23.92 -20.27
N ALA A 703 -29.44 -23.61 -19.18
CA ALA A 703 -30.28 -22.43 -19.10
C ALA A 703 -29.63 -21.38 -18.20
N ILE A 704 -29.36 -20.20 -18.76
CA ILE A 704 -28.85 -19.05 -18.01
C ILE A 704 -30.07 -18.25 -17.56
N THR A 705 -30.45 -18.42 -16.29
CA THR A 705 -31.69 -17.87 -15.72
C THR A 705 -31.52 -16.49 -15.09
N GLY A 706 -30.27 -16.02 -14.97
CA GLY A 706 -29.92 -14.75 -14.32
C GLY A 706 -30.04 -13.49 -15.20
N GLU A 707 -30.62 -13.58 -16.39
CA GLU A 707 -30.91 -12.41 -17.24
C GLU A 707 -32.33 -11.86 -16.91
N GLU A 708 -32.50 -10.53 -16.94
CA GLU A 708 -33.76 -9.89 -16.53
C GLU A 708 -34.90 -10.20 -17.52
N TRP A 709 -34.67 -10.00 -18.82
CA TRP A 709 -35.77 -10.02 -19.80
C TRP A 709 -35.83 -11.27 -20.65
N LEU A 710 -34.74 -12.04 -20.79
CA LEU A 710 -34.67 -13.18 -21.69
C LEU A 710 -34.11 -14.39 -20.96
N LEU A 711 -34.71 -15.57 -21.19
CA LEU A 711 -34.11 -16.85 -20.86
C LEU A 711 -33.17 -17.25 -22.00
N LYS A 712 -31.89 -17.36 -21.69
CA LYS A 712 -30.89 -17.85 -22.63
C LYS A 712 -30.67 -19.34 -22.44
N MET A 713 -31.13 -20.12 -23.40
CA MET A 713 -31.01 -21.58 -23.43
C MET A 713 -29.92 -22.00 -24.42
N LYS A 714 -29.12 -22.99 -24.05
CA LYS A 714 -28.13 -23.60 -24.94
C LYS A 714 -28.31 -25.10 -24.94
N PHE A 715 -28.33 -25.66 -26.14
CA PHE A 715 -28.43 -27.09 -26.39
C PHE A 715 -27.17 -27.55 -27.11
N ARG A 716 -26.64 -28.69 -26.69
CA ARG A 716 -25.51 -29.34 -27.32
C ARG A 716 -25.99 -30.60 -28.03
N THR A 717 -25.66 -30.76 -29.29
CA THR A 717 -26.01 -31.95 -30.09
C THR A 717 -24.83 -32.35 -30.98
N THR A 718 -24.97 -33.45 -31.71
CA THR A 718 -23.93 -33.90 -32.65
C THR A 718 -23.76 -32.90 -33.80
N ARG A 719 -22.53 -32.74 -34.29
CA ARG A 719 -22.25 -31.86 -35.41
C ARG A 719 -23.04 -32.30 -36.66
N GLY A 720 -23.73 -31.33 -37.28
CA GLY A 720 -24.51 -31.57 -38.49
C GLY A 720 -25.95 -32.00 -38.25
N THR A 721 -26.42 -32.06 -36.99
CA THR A 721 -27.84 -32.28 -36.68
C THR A 721 -28.72 -31.17 -37.26
N PHE A 722 -28.27 -29.91 -37.17
CA PHE A 722 -29.00 -28.76 -37.70
C PHE A 722 -28.15 -27.95 -38.68
N LYS A 723 -28.76 -27.48 -39.77
CA LYS A 723 -28.20 -26.43 -40.62
C LYS A 723 -28.57 -25.05 -40.06
N ARG A 724 -27.62 -24.12 -40.11
CA ARG A 724 -27.70 -22.83 -39.40
C ARG A 724 -28.87 -21.96 -39.88
N GLU A 725 -29.10 -21.87 -41.17
CA GLU A 725 -30.15 -21.01 -41.75
C GLU A 725 -31.54 -21.64 -41.57
N GLU A 726 -31.64 -22.96 -41.78
CA GLU A 726 -32.90 -23.70 -41.64
C GLU A 726 -33.46 -23.63 -40.21
N ILE A 727 -32.62 -23.74 -39.17
CA ILE A 727 -33.11 -23.70 -37.79
C ILE A 727 -33.55 -22.30 -37.34
N VAL A 728 -32.90 -21.24 -37.85
CA VAL A 728 -33.31 -19.87 -37.55
C VAL A 728 -34.68 -19.59 -38.16
N ALA A 729 -34.89 -19.96 -39.42
CA ALA A 729 -36.18 -19.84 -40.10
C ALA A 729 -37.26 -20.72 -39.47
N ARG A 730 -36.92 -21.95 -39.04
CA ARG A 730 -37.89 -22.90 -38.48
C ARG A 730 -38.41 -22.50 -37.10
N LEU A 731 -37.55 -21.95 -36.25
CA LEU A 731 -37.96 -21.51 -34.90
C LEU A 731 -38.61 -20.12 -34.91
N ASP A 732 -38.35 -19.32 -35.95
CA ASP A 732 -39.02 -18.03 -36.22
C ASP A 732 -39.16 -17.12 -34.98
N LEU A 733 -38.08 -17.03 -34.20
CA LEU A 733 -38.02 -16.13 -33.05
C LEU A 733 -37.80 -14.70 -33.54
N LYS A 734 -38.87 -13.89 -33.49
CA LYS A 734 -38.86 -12.47 -33.89
C LYS A 734 -37.68 -11.72 -33.30
N PRO A 735 -36.92 -10.92 -34.07
CA PRO A 735 -35.88 -10.06 -33.53
C PRO A 735 -36.42 -9.07 -32.46
N LEU A 736 -35.55 -8.51 -31.62
CA LEU A 736 -35.98 -7.70 -30.46
C LEU A 736 -36.67 -6.39 -30.87
N ASN A 737 -36.31 -5.80 -32.01
CA ASN A 737 -36.97 -4.60 -32.56
C ASN A 737 -38.43 -4.83 -33.00
N GLU A 738 -38.85 -6.08 -33.19
CA GLU A 738 -40.23 -6.44 -33.53
C GLU A 738 -41.06 -6.80 -32.28
N MET A 739 -40.50 -6.61 -31.08
CA MET A 739 -41.13 -6.85 -29.78
C MET A 739 -41.23 -5.54 -29.00
N PRO A 740 -42.22 -4.67 -29.29
CA PRO A 740 -42.32 -3.32 -28.71
C PRO A 740 -42.51 -3.31 -27.17
N ASP A 741 -42.96 -4.44 -26.61
CA ASP A 741 -43.21 -4.59 -25.17
C ASP A 741 -41.92 -4.80 -24.33
N LEU A 742 -40.75 -4.92 -24.99
CA LEU A 742 -39.46 -5.12 -24.33
C LEU A 742 -38.59 -3.86 -24.43
N PRO A 743 -37.95 -3.39 -23.34
CA PRO A 743 -37.02 -2.26 -23.37
C PRO A 743 -35.63 -2.68 -23.90
N LEU A 744 -35.60 -3.54 -24.91
CA LEU A 744 -34.38 -4.08 -25.53
C LEU A 744 -34.44 -3.84 -27.03
N TYR A 745 -33.33 -3.39 -27.62
CA TYR A 745 -33.22 -3.14 -29.06
C TYR A 745 -32.17 -4.04 -29.70
N GLY A 746 -32.48 -4.59 -30.87
CA GLY A 746 -31.53 -5.38 -31.66
C GLY A 746 -32.20 -6.11 -32.82
N THR A 747 -31.54 -6.11 -33.97
CA THR A 747 -31.98 -6.79 -35.20
C THR A 747 -31.38 -8.18 -35.37
N GLU A 748 -30.54 -8.62 -34.43
CA GLU A 748 -29.88 -9.91 -34.51
C GLU A 748 -30.87 -11.07 -34.28
N PRO A 749 -30.73 -12.19 -35.01
CA PRO A 749 -31.51 -13.40 -34.75
C PRO A 749 -31.31 -13.90 -33.31
N ARG A 750 -32.41 -14.21 -32.62
CA ARG A 750 -32.40 -14.76 -31.25
C ARG A 750 -32.07 -16.25 -31.18
N THR A 751 -31.96 -16.90 -32.34
CA THR A 751 -31.47 -18.27 -32.53
C THR A 751 -30.07 -18.24 -33.14
N ARG A 752 -29.12 -18.95 -32.53
CA ARG A 752 -27.76 -19.07 -33.04
C ARG A 752 -27.33 -20.54 -33.04
N CYS A 753 -26.92 -21.05 -34.20
CA CYS A 753 -26.35 -22.38 -34.34
C CYS A 753 -24.85 -22.27 -34.68
N ARG A 754 -23.98 -22.89 -33.87
CA ARG A 754 -22.52 -22.86 -34.03
C ARG A 754 -21.91 -24.24 -33.85
N ASN A 755 -20.93 -24.58 -34.69
CA ASN A 755 -20.13 -25.79 -34.49
C ASN A 755 -19.02 -25.52 -33.48
N LEU A 756 -18.94 -26.31 -32.41
CA LEU A 756 -17.87 -26.24 -31.41
C LEU A 756 -16.68 -27.09 -31.85
N ARG A 757 -15.56 -26.99 -31.13
CA ARG A 757 -14.43 -27.93 -31.32
C ARG A 757 -14.87 -29.35 -30.93
N GLY A 758 -14.54 -30.32 -31.78
CA GLY A 758 -14.92 -31.72 -31.60
C GLY A 758 -16.22 -32.08 -32.32
N PRO A 759 -16.93 -33.14 -31.87
CA PRO A 759 -18.12 -33.67 -32.54
C PRO A 759 -19.40 -32.88 -32.23
N TRP A 760 -19.30 -31.67 -31.67
CA TRP A 760 -20.42 -30.96 -31.05
C TRP A 760 -20.87 -29.75 -31.85
N GLN A 761 -22.19 -29.55 -31.90
CA GLN A 761 -22.87 -28.36 -32.35
C GLN A 761 -23.68 -27.78 -31.18
N GLU A 762 -23.64 -26.46 -31.03
CA GLU A 762 -24.36 -25.73 -29.99
C GLU A 762 -25.44 -24.85 -30.62
N ILE A 763 -26.64 -24.94 -30.08
CA ILE A 763 -27.81 -24.13 -30.45
C ILE A 763 -28.15 -23.25 -29.25
N GLU A 764 -27.97 -21.94 -29.40
CA GLU A 764 -28.35 -20.93 -28.42
C GLU A 764 -29.67 -20.28 -28.82
N LEU A 765 -30.65 -20.26 -27.91
CA LEU A 765 -31.96 -19.62 -28.05
C LEU A 765 -32.14 -18.56 -26.97
N ARG A 766 -32.77 -17.43 -27.30
CA ARG A 766 -33.15 -16.39 -26.35
C ARG A 766 -34.65 -16.14 -26.39
N VAL A 767 -35.34 -16.52 -25.32
CA VAL A 767 -36.81 -16.57 -25.29
C VAL A 767 -37.34 -15.72 -24.14
N HIS A 768 -38.46 -15.02 -24.37
CA HIS A 768 -39.13 -14.17 -23.39
C HIS A 768 -40.44 -14.77 -22.89
N SER A 769 -41.34 -15.19 -23.80
CA SER A 769 -42.71 -15.62 -23.46
C SER A 769 -42.95 -17.09 -23.78
N TYR A 770 -43.87 -17.72 -23.04
CA TYR A 770 -44.16 -19.15 -23.21
C TYR A 770 -44.69 -19.49 -24.61
N GLY A 771 -45.45 -18.59 -25.25
CA GLY A 771 -45.98 -18.81 -26.61
C GLY A 771 -44.91 -18.90 -27.70
N GLU A 772 -43.65 -18.52 -27.42
CA GLU A 772 -42.53 -18.69 -28.33
C GLU A 772 -42.00 -20.14 -28.37
N ILE A 773 -42.20 -20.91 -27.30
CA ILE A 773 -41.83 -22.35 -27.25
C ILE A 773 -43.03 -23.28 -27.38
N ASP A 774 -44.25 -22.80 -27.13
CA ASP A 774 -45.48 -23.60 -27.26
C ASP A 774 -45.92 -23.73 -28.73
N ARG A 775 -44.98 -24.18 -29.57
CA ARG A 775 -45.15 -24.37 -31.01
C ARG A 775 -44.72 -25.79 -31.39
N PRO A 776 -45.42 -26.46 -32.34
CA PRO A 776 -45.03 -27.78 -32.82
C PRO A 776 -43.58 -27.87 -33.32
N GLU A 777 -43.09 -26.79 -33.93
CA GLU A 777 -41.75 -26.67 -34.52
C GLU A 777 -40.65 -26.69 -33.45
N PHE A 778 -40.90 -26.08 -32.28
CA PHE A 778 -39.99 -26.10 -31.14
C PHE A 778 -39.93 -27.49 -30.50
N ARG A 779 -41.07 -28.18 -30.38
CA ARG A 779 -41.13 -29.56 -29.86
C ARG A 779 -40.31 -30.50 -30.74
N LYS A 780 -40.51 -30.46 -32.06
CA LYS A 780 -39.69 -31.22 -33.03
C LYS A 780 -38.20 -30.88 -32.93
N PHE A 781 -37.86 -29.60 -32.69
CA PHE A 781 -36.47 -29.21 -32.46
C PHE A 781 -35.86 -29.86 -31.21
N LEU A 782 -36.60 -29.87 -30.11
CA LEU A 782 -36.10 -30.47 -28.87
C LEU A 782 -35.89 -31.98 -29.03
N ASP A 783 -36.83 -32.68 -29.67
CA ASP A 783 -36.72 -34.13 -29.93
C ASP A 783 -35.53 -34.47 -30.83
N GLU A 784 -35.32 -33.71 -31.92
CA GLU A 784 -34.16 -33.86 -32.81
C GLU A 784 -32.84 -33.55 -32.09
N ALA A 785 -32.83 -32.55 -31.21
CA ALA A 785 -31.65 -32.20 -30.41
C ALA A 785 -31.29 -33.32 -29.42
N ILE A 786 -32.30 -33.89 -28.73
CA ILE A 786 -32.16 -35.02 -27.81
C ILE A 786 -31.66 -36.26 -28.56
N ALA A 787 -32.32 -36.64 -29.67
CA ALA A 787 -31.93 -37.78 -30.49
C ALA A 787 -30.50 -37.60 -31.05
N GLY A 788 -30.17 -36.38 -31.49
CA GLY A 788 -28.84 -36.02 -31.95
C GLY A 788 -27.78 -36.17 -30.86
N PHE A 789 -28.06 -35.80 -29.60
CA PHE A 789 -27.13 -36.01 -28.49
C PHE A 789 -27.02 -37.50 -28.10
N ALA A 790 -28.15 -38.20 -28.02
CA ALA A 790 -28.22 -39.63 -27.71
C ALA A 790 -27.45 -40.49 -28.73
N LYS A 791 -27.50 -40.14 -30.02
CA LYS A 791 -26.74 -40.81 -31.08
C LYS A 791 -25.23 -40.75 -30.85
N TYR A 792 -24.72 -39.65 -30.29
CA TYR A 792 -23.32 -39.55 -29.89
C TYR A 792 -23.02 -40.31 -28.60
N ALA A 793 -23.85 -40.15 -27.56
CA ALA A 793 -23.70 -40.88 -26.29
C ALA A 793 -23.70 -42.41 -26.50
N ALA A 794 -24.49 -42.92 -27.45
CA ALA A 794 -24.49 -44.32 -27.87
C ALA A 794 -23.23 -44.71 -28.67
N ARG A 795 -22.73 -43.83 -29.56
CA ARG A 795 -21.51 -44.07 -30.36
C ARG A 795 -20.23 -44.17 -29.52
N VAL A 796 -20.18 -43.44 -28.41
CA VAL A 796 -19.06 -43.48 -27.45
C VAL A 796 -18.94 -44.86 -26.76
N GLY A 797 -19.96 -45.71 -26.86
CA GLY A 797 -19.88 -47.11 -26.40
C GLY A 797 -19.02 -48.04 -27.26
N THR A 798 -18.71 -47.70 -28.52
CA THR A 798 -18.18 -48.68 -29.50
C THR A 798 -17.25 -48.08 -30.56
N ASN A 799 -16.43 -47.06 -30.23
CA ASN A 799 -15.41 -46.60 -31.17
C ASN A 799 -14.01 -46.50 -30.52
N PRO A 800 -13.10 -47.46 -30.77
CA PRO A 800 -11.72 -47.43 -30.30
C PRO A 800 -10.93 -46.20 -30.80
N GLU A 801 -11.38 -45.55 -31.87
CA GLU A 801 -10.70 -44.41 -32.49
C GLU A 801 -10.93 -43.06 -31.80
N ASP A 802 -11.95 -42.93 -30.94
CA ASP A 802 -12.14 -41.75 -30.06
C ASP A 802 -11.43 -41.89 -28.71
N ILE A 803 -10.84 -43.06 -28.43
CA ILE A 803 -9.87 -43.20 -27.37
C ILE A 803 -8.64 -42.43 -27.84
N MET A 804 -8.39 -41.29 -27.20
CA MET A 804 -7.30 -40.39 -27.53
C MET A 804 -6.03 -41.22 -27.84
N PRO A 805 -5.33 -41.02 -28.97
CA PRO A 805 -4.31 -41.96 -29.45
C PRO A 805 -3.24 -42.35 -28.43
N TRP A 806 -2.94 -41.47 -27.47
CA TRP A 806 -2.04 -41.73 -26.35
C TRP A 806 -2.61 -42.67 -25.28
N LYS A 807 -3.92 -42.73 -25.08
CA LYS A 807 -4.56 -43.72 -24.20
C LYS A 807 -4.59 -45.13 -24.82
N VAL A 808 -4.64 -45.24 -26.15
CA VAL A 808 -4.58 -46.54 -26.86
C VAL A 808 -3.14 -47.00 -27.06
N LEU A 809 -2.29 -46.14 -27.61
CA LEU A 809 -0.90 -46.48 -27.93
C LEU A 809 -0.01 -46.44 -26.67
N GLY A 810 -0.45 -45.79 -25.59
CA GLY A 810 0.26 -45.68 -24.33
C GLY A 810 1.70 -45.22 -24.56
N ARG A 811 2.65 -46.03 -24.10
CA ARG A 811 4.09 -45.83 -24.29
C ARG A 811 4.48 -45.57 -25.75
N ARG A 812 3.91 -46.30 -26.72
CA ARG A 812 4.23 -46.16 -28.15
C ARG A 812 3.93 -44.76 -28.69
N TRP A 813 2.93 -44.05 -28.15
CA TRP A 813 2.60 -42.68 -28.58
C TRP A 813 3.77 -41.72 -28.39
N HIS A 814 4.46 -41.80 -27.25
CA HIS A 814 5.51 -40.86 -26.87
C HIS A 814 6.75 -40.98 -27.76
N TYR A 815 7.02 -42.18 -28.28
CA TYR A 815 8.08 -42.47 -29.25
C TYR A 815 7.70 -42.14 -30.71
N THR A 816 6.43 -41.87 -31.01
CA THR A 816 6.06 -41.43 -32.36
C THR A 816 6.38 -39.96 -32.60
N ARG A 817 6.72 -39.59 -33.84
CA ARG A 817 6.79 -38.18 -34.26
C ARG A 817 5.41 -37.51 -34.38
N ARG A 818 4.31 -38.26 -34.22
CA ARG A 818 2.95 -37.71 -34.18
C ARG A 818 2.70 -37.02 -32.82
N GLY A 819 1.97 -35.90 -32.84
CA GLY A 819 1.59 -35.17 -31.62
C GLY A 819 2.46 -33.97 -31.23
N PHE A 820 3.55 -33.67 -31.95
CA PHE A 820 4.32 -32.44 -31.74
C PHE A 820 3.60 -31.19 -32.29
N PRO A 821 3.81 -29.99 -31.69
CA PRO A 821 3.44 -28.71 -32.29
C PRO A 821 4.16 -28.49 -33.64
N ARG A 822 3.67 -27.59 -34.50
CA ARG A 822 4.34 -27.23 -35.77
C ARG A 822 5.78 -26.77 -35.50
N GLY A 823 6.78 -27.49 -36.03
CA GLY A 823 8.21 -27.19 -35.87
C GLY A 823 9.10 -28.43 -36.06
N ARG A 824 10.40 -28.23 -36.31
CA ARG A 824 11.38 -29.32 -36.41
C ARG A 824 11.77 -29.79 -35.01
N VAL A 825 11.57 -31.08 -34.71
CA VAL A 825 11.96 -31.67 -33.43
C VAL A 825 13.49 -31.79 -33.36
N ARG A 826 14.10 -31.28 -32.29
CA ARG A 826 15.55 -31.12 -32.12
C ARG A 826 16.22 -32.22 -31.28
N TRP A 827 15.47 -33.23 -30.87
CA TRP A 827 15.97 -34.36 -30.10
C TRP A 827 15.53 -35.70 -30.72
N ALA A 828 16.29 -36.74 -30.42
CA ALA A 828 16.14 -38.09 -30.97
C ALA A 828 15.50 -39.04 -29.92
N ASN A 829 14.79 -40.07 -30.37
CA ASN A 829 14.00 -40.94 -29.48
C ASN A 829 14.87 -41.66 -28.43
N GLU A 830 16.14 -41.87 -28.75
CA GLU A 830 17.18 -42.45 -27.92
C GLU A 830 17.37 -41.65 -26.61
N VAL A 831 17.20 -40.31 -26.65
CA VAL A 831 17.25 -39.45 -25.45
C VAL A 831 16.12 -39.80 -24.49
N LEU A 832 14.90 -40.00 -24.99
CA LEU A 832 13.76 -40.39 -24.18
C LEU A 832 13.92 -41.80 -23.62
N GLN A 833 14.44 -42.73 -24.44
CA GLN A 833 14.73 -44.10 -24.01
C GLN A 833 15.75 -44.12 -22.87
N ARG A 834 16.86 -43.40 -23.01
CA ARG A 834 17.90 -43.34 -21.97
C ARG A 834 17.42 -42.70 -20.67
N LEU A 835 16.60 -41.65 -20.75
CA LEU A 835 16.00 -41.03 -19.57
C LEU A 835 15.00 -41.94 -18.86
N GLU A 836 14.21 -42.71 -19.62
CA GLU A 836 13.31 -43.73 -19.07
C GLU A 836 14.10 -44.81 -18.32
N GLU A 837 15.16 -45.34 -18.93
CA GLU A 837 16.07 -46.31 -18.30
C GLU A 837 16.66 -45.77 -16.99
N LEU A 838 17.19 -44.55 -16.99
CA LEU A 838 17.78 -43.94 -15.79
C LEU A 838 16.75 -43.70 -14.67
N LEU A 839 15.50 -43.36 -15.00
CA LEU A 839 14.44 -43.19 -14.00
C LEU A 839 14.03 -44.53 -13.38
N VAL A 840 13.97 -45.59 -14.18
CA VAL A 840 13.67 -46.95 -13.71
C VAL A 840 14.84 -47.52 -12.89
N GLU A 841 16.09 -47.27 -13.30
CA GLU A 841 17.29 -47.64 -12.54
C GLU A 841 17.34 -46.93 -11.17
N ALA A 842 17.02 -45.62 -11.14
CA ALA A 842 17.03 -44.84 -9.91
C ALA A 842 15.85 -45.17 -8.97
N ALA A 843 14.72 -45.62 -9.52
CA ALA A 843 13.54 -45.98 -8.76
C ALA A 843 12.79 -47.18 -9.40
N PRO A 844 13.22 -48.43 -9.14
CA PRO A 844 12.58 -49.63 -9.71
C PRO A 844 11.09 -49.77 -9.36
N GLN A 845 10.66 -49.16 -8.26
CA GLN A 845 9.28 -49.11 -7.79
C GLN A 845 8.42 -48.02 -8.45
N ALA A 846 9.00 -47.15 -9.27
CA ALA A 846 8.26 -46.05 -9.88
C ALA A 846 7.35 -46.53 -11.02
N GLN A 847 6.05 -46.21 -10.95
CA GLN A 847 5.10 -46.54 -12.01
C GLN A 847 4.89 -45.35 -12.96
N ALA A 848 5.18 -45.57 -14.24
CA ALA A 848 4.96 -44.58 -15.31
C ALA A 848 3.53 -44.64 -15.87
N LEU A 849 2.80 -43.52 -15.83
CA LEU A 849 1.44 -43.42 -16.39
C LEU A 849 1.44 -42.84 -17.81
N TRP A 850 1.34 -43.72 -18.80
CA TRP A 850 1.35 -43.35 -20.23
C TRP A 850 -0.03 -42.96 -20.78
N ASN A 851 -0.85 -42.24 -20.01
CA ASN A 851 -2.25 -41.95 -20.35
C ASN A 851 -2.50 -40.48 -20.77
N ASN A 852 -1.45 -39.69 -20.94
CA ASN A 852 -1.51 -38.27 -21.26
C ASN A 852 -0.83 -37.95 -22.61
N LYS A 853 -1.31 -36.90 -23.29
CA LYS A 853 -0.83 -36.50 -24.62
C LYS A 853 0.64 -36.06 -24.65
N ILE A 854 1.10 -35.39 -23.59
CA ILE A 854 2.35 -34.62 -23.58
C ILE A 854 3.31 -35.07 -22.49
N LEU A 855 2.79 -35.40 -21.32
CA LEU A 855 3.59 -35.72 -20.13
C LEU A 855 3.48 -37.20 -19.74
N VAL A 856 4.52 -37.72 -19.11
CA VAL A 856 4.59 -39.08 -18.55
C VAL A 856 5.02 -38.92 -17.10
N PRO A 857 4.08 -38.97 -16.15
CA PRO A 857 4.38 -38.90 -14.72
C PRO A 857 4.81 -40.28 -14.21
N PHE A 858 5.81 -40.27 -13.33
CA PHE A 858 6.34 -41.41 -12.58
C PHE A 858 5.99 -41.23 -11.12
N TYR A 859 5.23 -42.17 -10.56
CA TYR A 859 4.80 -42.16 -9.15
C TYR A 859 5.60 -43.17 -8.35
N LEU A 860 6.04 -42.76 -7.15
CA LEU A 860 6.56 -43.68 -6.13
C LEU A 860 5.37 -44.16 -5.28
N ASN A 861 5.31 -45.46 -4.97
CA ASN A 861 4.30 -46.16 -4.13
C ASN A 861 3.27 -45.26 -3.43
N GLU A 862 2.02 -45.28 -3.91
CA GLU A 862 0.83 -44.63 -3.31
C GLU A 862 0.88 -43.10 -3.12
N GLN A 863 1.91 -42.39 -3.61
CA GLN A 863 1.93 -40.93 -3.57
C GLN A 863 0.90 -40.31 -4.52
N LYS A 864 0.20 -39.24 -4.05
CA LYS A 864 -0.75 -38.47 -4.86
C LYS A 864 -0.08 -37.59 -5.92
N GLU A 865 1.19 -37.23 -5.72
CA GLU A 865 1.97 -36.39 -6.64
C GLU A 865 3.09 -37.20 -7.32
N PRO A 866 3.45 -36.89 -8.59
CA PRO A 866 4.50 -37.59 -9.30
C PRO A 866 5.89 -37.13 -8.82
N TRP A 867 6.77 -38.10 -8.53
CA TRP A 867 8.17 -37.84 -8.21
C TRP A 867 8.93 -37.24 -9.40
N ALA A 868 8.70 -37.79 -10.59
CA ALA A 868 9.32 -37.34 -11.83
C ALA A 868 8.26 -37.20 -12.94
N THR A 869 8.38 -36.20 -13.81
CA THR A 869 7.49 -36.02 -14.96
C THR A 869 8.32 -35.72 -16.21
N LEU A 870 8.21 -36.58 -17.23
CA LEU A 870 8.80 -36.36 -18.54
C LEU A 870 7.82 -35.66 -19.47
N LEU A 871 8.20 -34.53 -20.08
CA LEU A 871 7.45 -33.89 -21.15
C LEU A 871 8.08 -34.27 -22.50
N THR A 872 7.36 -35.07 -23.29
CA THR A 872 7.92 -35.74 -24.48
C THR A 872 7.40 -35.17 -25.80
N LYS A 873 6.57 -34.11 -25.79
CA LYS A 873 6.01 -33.48 -27.00
C LYS A 873 6.38 -31.99 -27.14
N LYS A 874 7.60 -31.65 -26.72
CA LYS A 874 8.22 -30.33 -26.89
C LYS A 874 9.24 -30.39 -28.03
N PRO A 875 9.17 -29.53 -29.07
CA PRO A 875 10.09 -29.62 -30.21
C PRO A 875 11.55 -29.33 -29.86
N ASP A 876 11.82 -28.58 -28.80
CA ASP A 876 13.14 -28.08 -28.42
C ASP A 876 14.02 -29.10 -27.66
N ALA A 877 13.43 -29.90 -26.76
CA ALA A 877 14.12 -30.87 -25.91
C ALA A 877 13.11 -31.81 -25.22
N VAL A 878 13.56 -32.92 -24.62
CA VAL A 878 12.80 -33.66 -23.60
C VAL A 878 12.98 -32.93 -22.27
N HIS A 879 11.88 -32.58 -21.59
CA HIS A 879 11.98 -31.91 -20.28
C HIS A 879 11.70 -32.92 -19.16
N LEU A 880 12.54 -32.95 -18.14
CA LEU A 880 12.36 -33.72 -16.92
C LEU A 880 12.08 -32.75 -15.78
N VAL A 881 10.97 -32.95 -15.09
CA VAL A 881 10.61 -32.21 -13.87
C VAL A 881 10.66 -33.17 -12.70
N LEU A 882 11.43 -32.84 -11.67
CA LEU A 882 11.53 -33.61 -10.42
C LEU A 882 10.91 -32.77 -9.29
N ALA A 883 10.08 -33.41 -8.47
CA ALA A 883 9.48 -32.81 -7.28
C ALA A 883 10.16 -33.36 -6.02
N GLY A 884 10.78 -32.48 -5.23
CA GLY A 884 11.60 -32.85 -4.08
C GLY A 884 11.30 -32.03 -2.82
N PRO A 885 11.79 -32.48 -1.66
CA PRO A 885 11.64 -31.76 -0.39
C PRO A 885 12.33 -30.39 -0.43
N LYS A 886 11.67 -29.40 0.18
CA LYS A 886 12.09 -28.00 0.17
C LYS A 886 13.46 -27.79 0.82
N GLY A 887 14.32 -27.02 0.16
CA GLY A 887 15.64 -26.61 0.69
C GLY A 887 16.72 -27.69 0.65
N ARG A 888 16.43 -28.89 0.16
CA ARG A 888 17.38 -30.02 0.18
C ARG A 888 18.36 -30.05 -0.99
N PHE A 889 18.02 -29.38 -2.09
CA PHE A 889 18.87 -29.29 -3.29
C PHE A 889 19.21 -27.85 -3.60
N THR A 890 20.49 -27.57 -3.87
CA THR A 890 20.95 -26.21 -4.21
C THR A 890 21.12 -26.05 -5.71
N LEU A 891 20.94 -24.82 -6.20
CA LEU A 891 21.13 -24.50 -7.63
C LEU A 891 22.51 -24.93 -8.14
N GLY A 892 23.56 -24.87 -7.30
CA GLY A 892 24.91 -25.32 -7.66
C GLY A 892 25.02 -26.82 -7.96
N GLN A 893 24.24 -27.67 -7.28
CA GLN A 893 24.19 -29.11 -7.54
C GLN A 893 23.45 -29.42 -8.85
N VAL A 894 22.39 -28.67 -9.14
CA VAL A 894 21.55 -28.87 -10.33
C VAL A 894 22.18 -28.28 -11.59
N ARG A 895 22.99 -27.20 -11.46
CA ARG A 895 23.58 -26.47 -12.60
C ARG A 895 24.45 -27.31 -13.54
N LYS A 896 24.94 -28.46 -13.08
CA LYS A 896 25.78 -29.37 -13.87
C LYS A 896 24.97 -30.42 -14.66
N LEU A 897 23.66 -30.49 -14.48
CA LEU A 897 22.76 -31.49 -15.08
C LEU A 897 22.04 -30.94 -16.31
N GLY A 898 22.03 -31.72 -17.40
CA GLY A 898 21.30 -31.39 -18.61
C GLY A 898 21.63 -30.03 -19.23
N HIS A 899 20.66 -29.48 -19.94
CA HIS A 899 20.70 -28.19 -20.62
C HIS A 899 19.75 -27.20 -19.94
N GLU A 900 20.25 -26.02 -19.54
CA GLU A 900 19.48 -24.96 -18.83
C GLU A 900 18.68 -25.46 -17.60
N PRO A 901 19.35 -26.03 -16.58
CA PRO A 901 18.70 -26.45 -15.35
C PRO A 901 18.09 -25.27 -14.57
N GLU A 902 16.85 -25.42 -14.12
CA GLU A 902 16.13 -24.47 -13.27
C GLU A 902 15.73 -25.13 -11.95
N LEU A 903 15.85 -24.38 -10.84
CA LEU A 903 15.34 -24.77 -9.53
C LEU A 903 14.30 -23.71 -9.09
N ASP A 904 13.05 -24.12 -8.95
CA ASP A 904 11.94 -23.28 -8.50
C ASP A 904 11.59 -23.61 -7.04
N ALA A 905 12.06 -22.76 -6.13
CA ALA A 905 11.87 -22.87 -4.68
C ALA A 905 10.73 -21.97 -4.14
N GLN A 906 9.90 -21.40 -5.03
CA GLN A 906 8.85 -20.44 -4.64
C GLN A 906 7.56 -21.09 -4.14
N ARG A 907 7.40 -22.41 -4.29
CA ARG A 907 6.21 -23.13 -3.80
C ARG A 907 6.26 -23.35 -2.28
N SER A 908 5.08 -23.39 -1.66
CA SER A 908 4.94 -23.58 -0.22
C SER A 908 5.43 -24.95 0.24
N GLU A 909 5.17 -26.01 -0.53
CA GLU A 909 5.31 -27.41 -0.07
C GLU A 909 6.45 -28.25 -0.68
N SER A 910 6.97 -27.91 -1.87
CA SER A 910 8.05 -28.69 -2.53
C SER A 910 8.91 -27.84 -3.48
N ASP A 911 10.17 -28.23 -3.66
CA ASP A 911 11.06 -27.65 -4.67
C ASP A 911 10.89 -28.39 -6.00
N LEU A 912 10.82 -27.65 -7.11
CA LEU A 912 10.76 -28.21 -8.46
C LEU A 912 12.08 -28.01 -9.20
N ILE A 913 12.68 -29.11 -9.63
CA ILE A 913 13.87 -29.11 -10.48
C ILE A 913 13.44 -29.39 -11.92
N ARG A 914 13.77 -28.49 -12.86
CA ARG A 914 13.47 -28.66 -14.29
C ARG A 914 14.77 -28.79 -15.08
N LEU A 915 14.89 -29.88 -15.84
CA LEU A 915 16.05 -30.20 -16.68
C LEU A 915 15.59 -30.39 -18.13
N LYS A 916 16.40 -29.97 -19.11
CA LYS A 916 16.12 -30.17 -20.54
C LYS A 916 17.22 -31.02 -21.18
N PHE A 917 16.87 -31.91 -22.11
CA PHE A 917 17.81 -32.80 -22.80
C PHE A 917 17.59 -32.77 -24.31
N ARG A 918 18.63 -32.42 -25.08
CA ARG A 918 18.59 -32.35 -26.55
C ARG A 918 19.32 -33.52 -27.21
N SER A 919 20.42 -33.98 -26.62
CA SER A 919 21.24 -35.10 -27.09
C SER A 919 21.50 -36.12 -25.98
N LEU A 920 22.09 -37.28 -26.31
CA LEU A 920 22.54 -38.26 -25.33
C LEU A 920 23.66 -37.70 -24.44
N GLU A 921 24.54 -36.85 -24.98
CA GLU A 921 25.58 -36.17 -24.21
C GLU A 921 25.00 -35.32 -23.07
N ASP A 922 23.83 -34.69 -23.26
CA ASP A 922 23.16 -33.93 -22.20
C ASP A 922 22.67 -34.84 -21.06
N VAL A 923 22.29 -36.10 -21.38
CA VAL A 923 21.80 -37.09 -20.41
C VAL A 923 22.96 -37.63 -19.57
N ASP A 924 24.11 -37.87 -20.20
CA ASP A 924 25.31 -38.37 -19.51
C ASP A 924 26.05 -37.26 -18.74
N ARG A 925 25.73 -35.99 -19.02
CA ARG A 925 26.33 -34.82 -18.36
C ARG A 925 25.96 -34.74 -16.88
N GLY A 926 26.96 -34.45 -16.05
CA GLY A 926 26.74 -34.09 -14.64
C GLY A 926 26.38 -35.25 -13.71
N ARG A 927 26.58 -36.51 -14.15
CA ARG A 927 26.23 -37.73 -13.39
C ARG A 927 24.75 -37.76 -12.99
N LEU A 928 23.87 -37.58 -13.97
CA LEU A 928 22.43 -37.59 -13.77
C LEU A 928 21.93 -38.84 -13.02
N ALA A 929 22.47 -40.01 -13.32
CA ALA A 929 22.13 -41.26 -12.63
C ALA A 929 22.36 -41.18 -11.10
N GLU A 930 23.53 -40.71 -10.68
CA GLU A 930 23.89 -40.52 -9.26
C GLU A 930 22.96 -39.49 -8.59
N PHE A 931 22.65 -38.42 -9.32
CA PHE A 931 21.73 -37.38 -8.84
C PHE A 931 20.30 -37.90 -8.64
N LEU A 932 19.76 -38.65 -9.61
CA LEU A 932 18.42 -39.23 -9.54
C LEU A 932 18.27 -40.19 -8.36
N GLY A 933 19.29 -41.02 -8.09
CA GLY A 933 19.31 -41.90 -6.91
C GLY A 933 19.27 -41.13 -5.59
N ARG A 934 20.10 -40.08 -5.45
CA ARG A 934 20.06 -39.22 -4.25
C ARG A 934 18.74 -38.47 -4.11
N HIS A 935 18.17 -38.02 -5.22
CA HIS A 935 16.89 -37.32 -5.23
C HIS A 935 15.73 -38.24 -4.83
N GLN A 936 15.73 -39.47 -5.33
CA GLN A 936 14.75 -40.49 -4.94
C GLN A 936 14.84 -40.79 -3.43
N ALA A 937 16.05 -41.00 -2.91
CA ALA A 937 16.27 -41.28 -1.49
C ALA A 937 15.75 -40.14 -0.59
N ALA A 938 16.02 -38.89 -0.98
CA ALA A 938 15.54 -37.72 -0.29
C ALA A 938 14.00 -37.61 -0.23
N VAL A 939 13.32 -38.00 -1.32
CA VAL A 939 11.84 -38.02 -1.37
C VAL A 939 11.28 -39.16 -0.54
N ALA A 940 11.94 -40.32 -0.51
CA ALA A 940 11.52 -41.47 0.30
C ALA A 940 11.64 -41.22 1.81
N GLU A 941 12.67 -40.49 2.26
CA GLU A 941 12.82 -40.09 3.67
C GLU A 941 11.71 -39.14 4.12
N ASN A 942 11.26 -38.23 3.24
CA ASN A 942 10.25 -37.23 3.57
C ASN A 942 8.81 -37.79 3.60
N GLY A 943 8.56 -38.96 2.98
CA GLY A 943 7.25 -39.62 2.95
C GLY A 943 6.98 -40.58 4.12
N ARG A 944 7.91 -40.69 5.09
CA ARG A 944 7.74 -41.48 6.33
C ARG A 944 7.36 -40.64 7.56
N HIS A 945 7.11 -39.34 7.37
CA HIS A 945 6.74 -38.38 8.43
C HIS A 945 5.32 -37.86 8.27
#